data_AF-A0A7D5ICZ2-F1
#
_entry.id   AF-A0A7D5ICZ2-F1
#
_cell.length_a   1.000
_cell.length_b   1.000
_cell.length_c   1.000
_cell.angle_alpha   90.00
_cell.angle_beta   90.00
_cell.angle_gamma   90.00
#
_symmetry.space_group_name_H-M   'P 1'
#
loop_
_entity.id
_entity.type
_entity.pdbx_description
1 polymer ?
#
loop_
_entity_poly.entity_id
_entity_poly.type
_entity_poly.pdbx_seq_one_letter_code
_entity_poly.pdbx_strand_id
1 'polypeptide(L)'
;MMIKRLKIQNIRSYESLDLSFDEGVTVVSGVNGSGKSSLLEACFTCLFGSKTLDRDFVLSDIIRKGATRASIMLEFEQSGHDYSIEQTFRNDPEKGRASNTSAVLKKDGEIIFDQASRTYEAIRSLLNMDEEAYRNCVYIRQGEIDVLINSKPKDRQKMIDDLLRLGKLEDYRERASSARIGVGRHQRDAQRRIKEVTAEVEGIEDSKPAERLAKLRSRSKELEDSISSLNEKRDRALSLKDETSKRIAGYRELADKRASVLEQIKELGGKKTKAYAQIESLSRDIDSRKETIEKTEAKISEMRSKLSAEDADIEAVISDIEDKERSMRDKLSGINRDKAVIEKEMSVMSSSLDENSKQSELLEKAGKQAEEKMTSTEDEIKKMQKMISDSGEKRSDVLSRIESMSLTLEKLENIEDIFDLVNDQLKNLHGQEREISVKIADLEEKIKKSGELLDKGKCPTCSQDLHGSAIEENTRADSLKVKEFTEKLSELKKKQETLESKLGRVKDARVYRTQVEDLDKEIKSLNERISDHKKLLEEYQTGMEDREKQKKELLTQKSSLEESMKELKTKLSQMQESMLTAQKEHKDLLGLLEIAKEVRKSTLEVEKSVSDMNKMEERITGVREMISLFDGQIAEKKADATELNKQMGDLDIDELESKLKNYEIALKNITTEIGKLTTEREGVTKQAGMVESELKRLDELKKLLDVLGNRAEYLNAVYEDAEGLEAMYMRVRAELRSNNIGLLDSLINEIFAFMYSNNAYSHIRLDHEYNLTVFEKDGTPLEPKLLSGGERAIFNLVLRCAIYRLLSMGMSGEGSGLPPLIMDEPTVFLDRGHVQQLIKLIDMMRDIGVGQILVVSHDESLIDSADNVFTVEKDPISNSSTIYAK
;
A
#
# COMPACT_ATOMS: atom_id res chain seq x y z
N MET A 1 -3.38 -33.08 -3.94
CA MET A 1 -3.94 -33.00 -5.29
C MET A 1 -4.30 -34.43 -5.66
N MET A 2 -5.47 -34.67 -6.24
CA MET A 2 -5.90 -35.99 -6.69
C MET A 2 -6.32 -35.88 -8.16
N ILE A 3 -5.72 -36.67 -9.05
CA ILE A 3 -6.17 -36.72 -10.44
C ILE A 3 -7.48 -37.49 -10.48
N LYS A 4 -8.52 -36.90 -11.10
CA LYS A 4 -9.85 -37.52 -11.23
C LYS A 4 -10.06 -38.09 -12.62
N ARG A 5 -9.68 -37.35 -13.67
CA ARG A 5 -9.94 -37.74 -15.05
C ARG A 5 -8.89 -37.21 -16.01
N LEU A 6 -8.50 -38.04 -16.96
CA LEU A 6 -7.68 -37.67 -18.10
C LEU A 6 -8.44 -37.98 -19.38
N LYS A 7 -8.60 -36.95 -20.21
CA LYS A 7 -9.15 -37.07 -21.56
C LYS A 7 -8.12 -36.60 -22.58
N ILE A 8 -7.76 -37.46 -23.53
CA ILE A 8 -6.78 -37.14 -24.57
C ILE A 8 -7.35 -37.43 -25.95
N GLN A 9 -6.94 -36.62 -26.92
CA GLN A 9 -7.25 -36.81 -28.33
C GLN A 9 -5.98 -36.59 -29.17
N ASN A 10 -5.65 -37.57 -30.01
CA ASN A 10 -4.48 -37.58 -30.90
C ASN A 10 -3.14 -37.33 -30.20
N ILE A 11 -2.88 -38.01 -29.09
CA ILE A 11 -1.64 -37.91 -28.32
C ILE A 11 -0.84 -39.20 -28.45
N ARG A 12 0.38 -39.11 -29.00
CA ARG A 12 1.29 -40.23 -29.31
C ARG A 12 0.56 -41.41 -29.96
N SER A 13 0.36 -42.51 -29.25
CA SER A 13 -0.33 -43.71 -29.76
C SER A 13 -1.83 -43.71 -29.49
N TYR A 14 -2.37 -42.77 -28.73
CA TYR A 14 -3.81 -42.69 -28.42
C TYR A 14 -4.56 -41.84 -29.46
N GLU A 15 -5.64 -42.37 -30.04
CA GLU A 15 -6.58 -41.60 -30.86
C GLU A 15 -7.53 -40.78 -30.00
N SER A 16 -8.16 -41.46 -29.06
CA SER A 16 -9.05 -40.90 -28.05
C SER A 16 -8.96 -41.80 -26.83
N LEU A 17 -8.81 -41.22 -25.66
CA LEU A 17 -8.89 -41.93 -24.39
C LEU A 17 -9.60 -41.01 -23.40
N ASP A 18 -10.44 -41.62 -22.57
CA ASP A 18 -11.19 -40.98 -21.51
C ASP A 18 -11.11 -41.91 -20.29
N LEU A 19 -10.23 -41.58 -19.35
CA LEU A 19 -9.84 -42.44 -18.24
C LEU A 19 -10.12 -41.70 -16.91
N SER A 20 -10.75 -42.39 -15.97
CA SER A 20 -10.95 -41.89 -14.60
C SER A 20 -9.99 -42.60 -13.64
N PHE A 21 -9.53 -41.87 -12.63
CA PHE A 21 -8.60 -42.39 -11.62
C PHE A 21 -9.25 -42.30 -10.25
N ASP A 22 -9.07 -43.36 -9.46
CA ASP A 22 -9.56 -43.46 -8.09
C ASP A 22 -8.41 -43.28 -7.09
N GLU A 23 -8.75 -43.28 -5.80
CA GLU A 23 -7.77 -43.30 -4.70
C GLU A 23 -7.06 -44.66 -4.62
N GLY A 24 -5.92 -44.69 -3.94
CA GLY A 24 -5.09 -45.87 -3.75
C GLY A 24 -4.03 -46.08 -4.84
N VAL A 25 -3.57 -47.32 -4.96
CA VAL A 25 -2.49 -47.74 -5.88
C VAL A 25 -3.10 -48.18 -7.20
N THR A 26 -2.86 -47.41 -8.25
CA THR A 26 -3.25 -47.77 -9.62
C THR A 26 -2.02 -48.23 -10.40
N VAL A 27 -2.04 -49.45 -10.91
CA VAL A 27 -0.98 -49.99 -11.77
C VAL A 27 -1.41 -50.01 -13.24
N VAL A 28 -0.62 -49.36 -14.09
CA VAL A 28 -0.79 -49.38 -15.54
C VAL A 28 0.17 -50.40 -16.15
N SER A 29 -0.36 -51.54 -16.57
CA SER A 29 0.38 -52.67 -17.14
C SER A 29 0.21 -52.76 -18.66
N GLY A 30 1.14 -53.42 -19.35
CA GLY A 30 1.11 -53.62 -20.80
C GLY A 30 2.50 -53.91 -21.37
N VAL A 31 2.57 -54.38 -22.61
CA VAL A 31 3.85 -54.66 -23.28
C VAL A 31 4.69 -53.39 -23.48
N ASN A 32 6.01 -53.51 -23.59
CA ASN A 32 6.86 -52.35 -23.84
C ASN A 32 6.51 -51.70 -25.19
N GLY A 33 6.43 -50.36 -25.22
CA GLY A 33 6.02 -49.62 -26.41
C GLY A 33 4.50 -49.62 -26.69
N SER A 34 3.68 -50.11 -25.76
CA SER A 34 2.20 -50.06 -25.82
C SER A 34 1.60 -48.68 -25.56
N GLY A 35 2.38 -47.72 -25.05
CA GLY A 35 1.91 -46.35 -24.76
C GLY A 35 1.65 -46.03 -23.29
N LYS A 36 2.10 -46.87 -22.34
CA LYS A 36 1.93 -46.66 -20.89
C LYS A 36 2.55 -45.35 -20.41
N SER A 37 3.83 -45.09 -20.68
CA SER A 37 4.51 -43.85 -20.31
C SER A 37 3.91 -42.62 -21.01
N SER A 38 3.37 -42.80 -22.23
CA SER A 38 2.67 -41.74 -22.96
C SER A 38 1.42 -41.22 -22.24
N LEU A 39 0.79 -42.05 -21.39
CA LEU A 39 -0.33 -41.64 -20.54
C LEU A 39 0.14 -40.64 -19.46
N LEU A 40 1.18 -41.00 -18.73
CA LEU A 40 1.72 -40.19 -17.63
C LEU A 40 2.32 -38.88 -18.13
N GLU A 41 3.03 -38.92 -19.26
CA GLU A 41 3.54 -37.73 -19.93
C GLU A 41 2.40 -36.80 -20.36
N ALA A 42 1.25 -37.32 -20.81
CA ALA A 42 0.11 -36.48 -21.19
C ALA A 42 -0.43 -35.71 -19.98
N CYS A 43 -0.56 -36.34 -18.81
CA CYS A 43 -0.91 -35.66 -17.56
C CYS A 43 0.10 -34.53 -17.25
N PHE A 44 1.40 -34.84 -17.33
CA PHE A 44 2.46 -33.88 -17.01
C PHE A 44 2.48 -32.69 -17.99
N THR A 45 2.36 -32.94 -19.29
CA THR A 45 2.25 -31.90 -20.31
C THR A 45 0.98 -31.08 -20.15
N CYS A 46 -0.14 -31.67 -19.70
CA CYS A 46 -1.36 -30.92 -19.42
C CYS A 46 -1.16 -29.86 -18.31
N LEU A 47 -0.36 -30.19 -17.29
CA LEU A 47 -0.07 -29.29 -16.18
C LEU A 47 0.93 -28.20 -16.55
N PHE A 48 2.08 -28.52 -17.15
CA PHE A 48 3.16 -27.53 -17.35
C PHE A 48 3.41 -27.13 -18.80
N GLY A 49 2.66 -27.68 -19.75
CA GLY A 49 2.75 -27.36 -21.17
C GLY A 49 4.09 -27.78 -21.79
N SER A 50 4.63 -26.97 -22.72
CA SER A 50 5.84 -27.31 -23.47
C SER A 50 7.13 -27.32 -22.64
N LYS A 51 7.10 -26.80 -21.41
CA LYS A 51 8.26 -26.79 -20.50
C LYS A 51 8.59 -28.17 -19.96
N THR A 52 7.69 -29.15 -20.11
CA THR A 52 7.93 -30.54 -19.69
C THR A 52 8.83 -31.33 -20.62
N LEU A 53 9.05 -30.83 -21.84
CA LEU A 53 9.80 -31.53 -22.87
C LEU A 53 11.31 -31.36 -22.62
N ASP A 54 12.06 -32.44 -22.81
CA ASP A 54 13.52 -32.36 -22.81
C ASP A 54 13.99 -31.47 -23.96
N ARG A 55 15.22 -30.93 -23.86
CA ARG A 55 15.76 -29.98 -24.85
C ARG A 55 15.76 -30.50 -26.30
N ASP A 56 15.73 -31.82 -26.46
CA ASP A 56 15.74 -32.52 -27.74
C ASP A 56 14.33 -32.93 -28.25
N PHE A 57 13.28 -32.69 -27.47
CA PHE A 57 11.89 -33.05 -27.80
C PHE A 57 11.06 -31.79 -28.13
N VAL A 58 10.26 -31.86 -29.19
CA VAL A 58 9.39 -30.76 -29.64
C VAL A 58 7.93 -31.14 -29.40
N LEU A 59 7.04 -30.15 -29.25
CA LEU A 59 5.58 -30.36 -29.09
C LEU A 59 4.98 -31.26 -30.18
N SER A 60 5.58 -31.30 -31.39
CA SER A 60 5.16 -32.18 -32.49
C SER A 60 5.30 -33.66 -32.16
N ASP A 61 6.22 -34.01 -31.26
CA ASP A 61 6.54 -35.40 -30.89
C ASP A 61 5.56 -35.96 -29.85
N ILE A 62 4.81 -35.10 -29.17
CA ILE A 62 3.67 -35.50 -28.32
C ILE A 62 2.43 -35.77 -29.18
N ILE A 63 2.29 -35.11 -30.32
CA ILE A 63 1.12 -35.24 -31.18
C ILE A 63 1.21 -36.52 -32.00
N ARG A 64 0.09 -37.26 -32.10
CA ARG A 64 0.02 -38.47 -32.91
C ARG A 64 0.44 -38.20 -34.35
N LYS A 65 1.30 -39.07 -34.91
CA LYS A 65 1.79 -38.93 -36.29
C LYS A 65 0.62 -38.85 -37.27
N GLY A 66 0.63 -37.85 -38.14
CA GLY A 66 -0.43 -37.58 -39.12
C GLY A 66 -1.61 -36.73 -38.60
N ALA A 67 -1.70 -36.47 -37.30
CA ALA A 67 -2.73 -35.59 -36.75
C ALA A 67 -2.35 -34.11 -36.87
N THR A 68 -3.32 -33.29 -37.26
CA THR A 68 -3.18 -31.82 -37.37
C THR A 68 -3.63 -31.08 -36.11
N ARG A 69 -4.38 -31.76 -35.23
CA ARG A 69 -4.89 -31.24 -33.95
C ARG A 69 -4.84 -32.32 -32.89
N ALA A 70 -4.51 -31.91 -31.66
CA ALA A 70 -4.54 -32.75 -30.48
C ALA A 70 -5.05 -31.95 -29.27
N SER A 71 -5.63 -32.63 -28.30
CA SER A 71 -6.06 -32.01 -27.04
C SER A 71 -5.80 -32.92 -25.86
N ILE A 72 -5.53 -32.31 -24.72
CA ILE A 72 -5.36 -32.98 -23.43
C ILE A 72 -6.20 -32.19 -22.43
N MET A 73 -7.08 -32.88 -21.72
CA MET A 73 -7.84 -32.34 -20.61
C MET A 73 -7.58 -33.20 -19.37
N LEU A 74 -7.22 -32.53 -18.27
CA LEU A 74 -6.94 -33.16 -16.98
C LEU A 74 -7.83 -32.50 -15.92
N GLU A 75 -8.63 -33.30 -15.24
CA GLU A 75 -9.44 -32.91 -14.10
C GLU A 75 -8.79 -33.44 -12.82
N PHE A 76 -8.62 -32.57 -11.82
CA PHE A 76 -8.01 -32.92 -10.56
C PHE A 76 -8.59 -32.09 -9.41
N GLU A 77 -8.61 -32.66 -8.22
CA GLU A 77 -9.04 -31.98 -7.00
C GLU A 77 -7.83 -31.49 -6.20
N GLN A 78 -7.92 -30.27 -5.66
CA GLN A 78 -6.91 -29.75 -4.74
C GLN A 78 -7.51 -28.77 -3.74
N SER A 79 -7.22 -28.98 -2.45
CA SER A 79 -7.73 -28.14 -1.36
C SER A 79 -9.27 -28.03 -1.32
N GLY A 80 -9.97 -29.14 -1.64
CA GLY A 80 -11.43 -29.22 -1.67
C GLY A 80 -12.10 -28.56 -2.87
N HIS A 81 -11.33 -28.13 -3.89
CA HIS A 81 -11.85 -27.54 -5.12
C HIS A 81 -11.54 -28.40 -6.34
N ASP A 82 -12.45 -28.41 -7.31
CA ASP A 82 -12.29 -29.14 -8.56
C ASP A 82 -11.66 -28.23 -9.62
N TYR A 83 -10.52 -28.66 -10.15
CA TYR A 83 -9.80 -27.97 -11.23
C TYR A 83 -9.87 -28.78 -12.51
N SER A 84 -10.01 -28.09 -13.64
CA SER A 84 -9.86 -28.71 -14.96
C SER A 84 -8.92 -27.87 -15.80
N ILE A 85 -7.90 -28.49 -16.37
CA ILE A 85 -7.01 -27.86 -17.34
C ILE A 85 -7.21 -28.50 -18.71
N GLU A 86 -7.33 -27.65 -19.74
CA GLU A 86 -7.48 -28.08 -21.12
C GLU A 86 -6.42 -27.41 -21.98
N GLN A 87 -5.58 -28.22 -22.64
CA GLN A 87 -4.59 -27.76 -23.59
C GLN A 87 -4.91 -28.28 -24.99
N THR A 88 -4.96 -27.39 -25.97
CA THR A 88 -5.15 -27.75 -27.39
C THR A 88 -3.92 -27.40 -28.20
N PHE A 89 -3.47 -28.34 -29.02
CA PHE A 89 -2.30 -28.21 -29.87
C PHE A 89 -2.69 -28.27 -31.34
N ARG A 90 -2.02 -27.44 -32.14
CA ARG A 90 -2.09 -27.50 -33.60
C ARG A 90 -0.73 -27.94 -34.13
N ASN A 91 -0.75 -28.92 -35.02
CA ASN A 91 0.44 -29.45 -35.68
C ASN A 91 0.38 -29.13 -37.17
N ASP A 92 1.52 -28.77 -37.74
CA ASP A 92 1.76 -28.75 -39.18
C ASP A 92 2.66 -29.94 -39.52
N PRO A 93 2.08 -31.08 -39.96
CA PRO A 93 2.84 -32.32 -40.19
C PRO A 93 3.90 -32.18 -41.28
N GLU A 94 3.73 -31.26 -42.24
CA GLU A 94 4.68 -31.05 -43.33
C GLU A 94 5.92 -30.27 -42.87
N LYS A 95 5.76 -29.36 -41.91
CA LYS A 95 6.84 -28.53 -41.38
C LYS A 95 7.45 -29.05 -40.07
N GLY A 96 6.87 -30.09 -39.47
CA GLY A 96 7.29 -30.63 -38.18
C GLY A 96 7.18 -29.60 -37.05
N ARG A 97 6.21 -28.68 -37.12
CA ARG A 97 6.02 -27.62 -36.12
C ARG A 97 4.66 -27.76 -35.47
N ALA A 98 4.66 -27.79 -34.14
CA ALA A 98 3.45 -27.73 -33.34
C ALA A 98 3.45 -26.50 -32.44
N SER A 99 2.26 -25.95 -32.18
CA SER A 99 2.06 -24.85 -31.24
C SER A 99 0.87 -25.12 -30.34
N ASN A 100 0.99 -24.73 -29.07
CA ASN A 100 -0.16 -24.66 -28.17
C ASN A 100 -1.07 -23.51 -28.62
N THR A 101 -2.33 -23.83 -28.91
CA THR A 101 -3.35 -22.91 -29.47
C THR A 101 -4.28 -22.38 -28.39
N SER A 102 -4.54 -23.16 -27.33
CA SER A 102 -5.32 -22.73 -26.17
C SER A 102 -4.90 -23.50 -24.92
N ALA A 103 -4.88 -22.79 -23.79
CA ALA A 103 -4.58 -23.36 -22.48
C ALA A 103 -5.54 -22.74 -21.46
N VAL A 104 -6.59 -23.47 -21.12
CA VAL A 104 -7.69 -22.99 -20.26
C VAL A 104 -7.62 -23.70 -18.91
N LEU A 105 -7.55 -22.93 -17.83
CA LEU A 105 -7.68 -23.42 -16.46
C LEU A 105 -9.05 -23.01 -15.91
N LYS A 106 -9.81 -23.99 -15.42
CA LYS A 106 -11.07 -23.77 -14.73
C LYS A 106 -10.98 -24.21 -13.27
N LYS A 107 -11.74 -23.55 -12.40
CA LYS A 107 -11.98 -23.94 -11.01
C LYS A 107 -13.49 -23.98 -10.77
N ASP A 108 -13.98 -25.08 -10.23
CA ASP A 108 -15.39 -25.32 -9.93
C ASP A 108 -16.31 -25.02 -11.14
N GLY A 109 -15.80 -25.28 -12.35
CA GLY A 109 -16.48 -25.05 -13.63
C GLY A 109 -16.25 -23.66 -14.27
N GLU A 110 -15.71 -22.68 -13.55
CA GLU A 110 -15.47 -21.32 -14.04
C GLU A 110 -14.05 -21.13 -14.60
N ILE A 111 -13.91 -20.42 -15.73
CA ILE A 111 -12.59 -20.13 -16.33
C ILE A 111 -11.85 -19.09 -15.48
N ILE A 112 -10.68 -19.45 -14.96
CA ILE A 112 -9.77 -18.51 -14.27
C ILE A 112 -8.83 -17.85 -15.28
N PHE A 113 -8.20 -18.66 -16.12
CA PHE A 113 -7.20 -18.21 -17.09
C PHE A 113 -7.37 -18.96 -18.42
N ASP A 114 -7.13 -18.26 -19.53
CA ASP A 114 -7.20 -18.77 -20.89
C ASP A 114 -5.90 -18.55 -21.70
N GLN A 115 -4.84 -18.09 -21.02
CA GLN A 115 -3.53 -17.81 -21.59
C GLN A 115 -2.47 -18.78 -21.05
N ALA A 116 -1.67 -19.39 -21.93
CA ALA A 116 -0.69 -20.41 -21.56
C ALA A 116 0.31 -19.97 -20.46
N SER A 117 0.81 -18.73 -20.49
CA SER A 117 1.73 -18.22 -19.47
C SER A 117 1.06 -18.07 -18.10
N ARG A 118 -0.13 -17.47 -18.06
CA ARG A 118 -0.91 -17.28 -16.82
C ARG A 118 -1.40 -18.61 -16.25
N THR A 119 -1.84 -19.52 -17.11
CA THR A 119 -2.22 -20.88 -16.74
C THR A 119 -1.04 -21.61 -16.10
N TYR A 120 0.16 -21.53 -16.68
CA TYR A 120 1.38 -22.09 -16.08
C TYR A 120 1.73 -21.45 -14.73
N GLU A 121 1.70 -20.12 -14.61
CA GLU A 121 1.97 -19.42 -13.35
C GLU A 121 0.96 -19.78 -12.26
N ALA A 122 -0.31 -19.92 -12.64
CA ALA A 122 -1.39 -20.34 -11.76
C ALA A 122 -1.16 -21.76 -11.24
N ILE A 123 -0.77 -22.70 -12.11
CA ILE A 123 -0.47 -24.09 -11.71
C ILE A 123 0.78 -24.15 -10.85
N ARG A 124 1.84 -23.42 -11.19
CA ARG A 124 3.05 -23.32 -10.38
C ARG A 124 2.73 -22.80 -8.97
N SER A 125 1.83 -21.83 -8.87
CA SER A 125 1.38 -21.26 -7.60
C SER A 125 0.44 -22.22 -6.85
N LEU A 126 -0.44 -22.91 -7.56
CA LEU A 126 -1.41 -23.86 -7.02
C LEU A 126 -0.71 -25.09 -6.44
N LEU A 127 0.16 -25.73 -7.22
CA LEU A 127 0.95 -26.88 -6.80
C LEU A 127 2.11 -26.49 -5.88
N ASN A 128 2.47 -25.20 -5.83
CA ASN A 128 3.66 -24.68 -5.15
C ASN A 128 4.96 -25.39 -5.54
N MET A 129 5.01 -25.90 -6.78
CA MET A 129 6.14 -26.60 -7.38
C MET A 129 6.23 -26.17 -8.85
N ASP A 130 7.45 -25.98 -9.35
CA ASP A 130 7.68 -25.85 -10.79
C ASP A 130 7.82 -27.22 -11.47
N GLU A 131 8.00 -27.23 -12.78
CA GLU A 131 8.11 -28.45 -13.58
C GLU A 131 9.29 -29.34 -13.16
N GLU A 132 10.41 -28.73 -12.73
CA GLU A 132 11.60 -29.46 -12.29
C GLU A 132 11.35 -30.09 -10.92
N ALA A 133 10.79 -29.35 -9.96
CA ALA A 133 10.38 -29.85 -8.66
C ALA A 133 9.33 -30.99 -8.80
N TYR A 134 8.32 -30.80 -9.64
CA TYR A 134 7.30 -31.82 -9.88
C TYR A 134 7.89 -33.08 -10.53
N ARG A 135 8.79 -32.95 -11.51
CA ARG A 135 9.52 -34.09 -12.08
C ARG A 135 10.40 -34.80 -11.03
N ASN A 136 11.06 -34.06 -10.16
CA ASN A 136 12.01 -34.67 -9.22
C ASN A 136 11.35 -35.35 -8.00
N CYS A 137 10.14 -34.92 -7.63
CA CYS A 137 9.47 -35.36 -6.40
C CYS A 137 8.14 -36.07 -6.62
N VAL A 138 7.38 -35.70 -7.65
CA VAL A 138 6.03 -36.22 -7.90
C VAL A 138 6.04 -37.23 -9.05
N TYR A 139 6.76 -36.96 -10.14
CA TYR A 139 6.77 -37.81 -11.34
C TYR A 139 8.15 -38.39 -11.67
N ILE A 140 8.38 -39.64 -11.26
CA ILE A 140 9.59 -40.38 -11.57
C ILE A 140 9.49 -40.94 -12.99
N ARG A 141 10.19 -40.35 -13.94
CA ARG A 141 10.30 -40.87 -15.32
C ARG A 141 11.18 -42.11 -15.40
N GLN A 142 10.93 -42.91 -16.43
CA GLN A 142 11.78 -44.05 -16.77
C GLN A 142 13.25 -43.62 -16.95
N GLY A 143 14.16 -44.26 -16.22
CA GLY A 143 15.60 -43.98 -16.29
C GLY A 143 16.08 -42.72 -15.54
N GLU A 144 15.17 -41.90 -14.99
CA GLU A 144 15.51 -40.68 -14.24
C GLU A 144 15.53 -40.90 -12.72
N ILE A 145 15.70 -42.15 -12.28
CA ILE A 145 15.73 -42.46 -10.84
C ILE A 145 16.92 -41.83 -10.13
N ASP A 146 18.05 -41.65 -10.82
CA ASP A 146 19.34 -41.23 -10.24
C ASP A 146 19.60 -39.71 -10.23
N VAL A 147 18.65 -38.88 -10.68
CA VAL A 147 18.86 -37.44 -10.90
C VAL A 147 19.32 -36.71 -9.62
N LEU A 148 18.72 -37.02 -8.47
CA LEU A 148 19.02 -36.33 -7.21
C LEU A 148 20.45 -36.61 -6.71
N ILE A 149 20.96 -37.83 -6.86
CA ILE A 149 22.34 -38.18 -6.49
C ILE A 149 23.35 -37.60 -7.48
N ASN A 150 23.03 -37.57 -8.78
CA ASN A 150 23.96 -37.15 -9.82
C ASN A 150 24.04 -35.63 -10.00
N SER A 151 23.02 -34.88 -9.59
CA SER A 151 23.06 -33.41 -9.55
C SER A 151 24.24 -32.90 -8.72
N LYS A 152 24.80 -31.76 -9.12
CA LYS A 152 25.85 -31.08 -8.35
C LYS A 152 25.28 -30.62 -6.99
N PRO A 153 26.12 -30.52 -5.93
CA PRO A 153 25.66 -30.08 -4.61
C PRO A 153 24.81 -28.81 -4.62
N LYS A 154 25.25 -27.78 -5.36
CA LYS A 154 24.52 -26.51 -5.51
C LYS A 154 23.15 -26.66 -6.18
N ASP A 155 23.05 -27.52 -7.19
CA ASP A 155 21.79 -27.75 -7.92
C ASP A 155 20.83 -28.56 -7.06
N ARG A 156 21.33 -29.58 -6.34
CA ARG A 156 20.55 -30.37 -5.37
C ARG A 156 20.06 -29.49 -4.22
N GLN A 157 20.93 -28.68 -3.65
CA GLN A 157 20.56 -27.72 -2.60
C GLN A 157 19.45 -26.80 -3.09
N LYS A 158 19.59 -26.24 -4.29
CA LYS A 158 18.57 -25.35 -4.86
C LYS A 158 17.24 -26.08 -5.03
N MET A 159 17.25 -27.29 -5.59
CA MET A 159 16.04 -28.11 -5.74
C MET A 159 15.35 -28.35 -4.39
N ILE A 160 16.10 -28.72 -3.35
CA ILE A 160 15.52 -28.98 -2.01
C ILE A 160 15.05 -27.69 -1.33
N ASP A 161 15.82 -26.60 -1.41
CA ASP A 161 15.43 -25.29 -0.86
C ASP A 161 14.16 -24.74 -1.55
N ASP A 162 14.01 -24.93 -2.86
CA ASP A 162 12.83 -24.51 -3.64
C ASP A 162 11.59 -25.33 -3.24
N LEU A 163 11.75 -26.65 -3.07
CA LEU A 163 10.69 -27.54 -2.56
C LEU A 163 10.22 -27.14 -1.15
N LEU A 164 11.16 -26.78 -0.27
CA LEU A 164 10.88 -26.35 1.11
C LEU A 164 10.43 -24.89 1.21
N ARG A 165 10.17 -24.22 0.08
CA ARG A 165 9.73 -22.82 -0.01
C ARG A 165 10.70 -21.81 0.63
N LEU A 166 11.96 -22.19 0.84
CA LEU A 166 12.98 -21.28 1.34
C LEU A 166 13.34 -20.21 0.30
N GLY A 167 13.06 -20.47 -0.98
CA GLY A 167 13.16 -19.47 -2.06
C GLY A 167 12.23 -18.27 -1.89
N LYS A 168 10.99 -18.44 -1.40
CA LYS A 168 10.07 -17.31 -1.18
C LYS A 168 10.57 -16.36 -0.09
N LEU A 169 11.21 -16.90 0.95
CA LEU A 169 11.85 -16.09 1.99
C LEU A 169 13.04 -15.31 1.44
N GLU A 170 13.74 -15.85 0.45
CA GLU A 170 14.79 -15.13 -0.26
C GLU A 170 14.23 -13.96 -1.08
N ASP A 171 13.13 -14.17 -1.80
CA ASP A 171 12.45 -13.10 -2.54
C ASP A 171 12.02 -11.97 -1.60
N TYR A 172 11.46 -12.30 -0.43
CA TYR A 172 11.09 -11.30 0.57
C TYR A 172 12.30 -10.57 1.15
N ARG A 173 13.41 -11.28 1.40
CA ARG A 173 14.67 -10.68 1.84
C ARG A 173 15.21 -9.71 0.79
N GLU A 174 15.22 -10.09 -0.49
CA GLU A 174 15.69 -9.24 -1.59
C GLU A 174 14.82 -7.99 -1.78
N ARG A 175 13.49 -8.13 -1.60
CA ARG A 175 12.57 -7.00 -1.60
C ARG A 175 12.83 -6.05 -0.43
N ALA A 176 13.04 -6.58 0.78
CA ALA A 176 13.40 -5.78 1.95
C ALA A 176 14.75 -5.05 1.75
N SER A 177 15.75 -5.76 1.23
CA SER A 177 17.06 -5.20 0.90
C SER A 177 16.96 -4.08 -0.15
N SER A 178 16.15 -4.28 -1.20
CA SER A 178 15.89 -3.27 -2.22
C SER A 178 15.21 -2.03 -1.64
N ALA A 179 14.23 -2.22 -0.76
CA ALA A 179 13.58 -1.13 -0.03
C ALA A 179 14.58 -0.37 0.84
N ARG A 180 15.41 -1.06 1.62
CA ARG A 180 16.46 -0.47 2.46
C ARG A 180 17.44 0.38 1.62
N ILE A 181 17.91 -0.14 0.50
CA ILE A 181 18.81 0.60 -0.42
C ILE A 181 18.11 1.82 -1.03
N GLY A 182 16.83 1.71 -1.37
CA GLY A 182 16.01 2.82 -1.86
C GLY A 182 15.86 3.94 -0.83
N VAL A 183 15.41 3.59 0.38
CA VAL A 183 15.21 4.53 1.49
C VAL A 183 16.53 5.15 1.93
N GLY A 184 17.61 4.36 2.02
CA GLY A 184 18.94 4.85 2.38
C GLY A 184 19.52 5.86 1.38
N ARG A 185 19.12 5.82 0.09
CA ARG A 185 19.44 6.90 -0.86
C ARG A 185 18.74 8.20 -0.48
N HIS A 186 17.43 8.15 -0.25
CA HIS A 186 16.64 9.33 0.13
C HIS A 186 17.05 9.90 1.50
N GLN A 187 17.44 9.05 2.44
CA GLN A 187 17.97 9.44 3.75
C GLN A 187 19.25 10.28 3.59
N ARG A 188 20.22 9.79 2.81
CA ARG A 188 21.47 10.52 2.52
C ARG A 188 21.22 11.85 1.82
N ASP A 189 20.29 11.88 0.86
CA ASP A 189 19.92 13.11 0.17
C ASP A 189 19.26 14.12 1.13
N ALA A 190 18.38 13.65 2.02
CA ALA A 190 17.75 14.49 3.04
C ALA A 190 18.79 15.07 4.01
N GLN A 191 19.71 14.25 4.52
CA GLN A 191 20.80 14.68 5.41
C GLN A 191 21.74 15.67 4.74
N ARG A 192 22.06 15.46 3.45
CA ARG A 192 22.86 16.42 2.68
C ARG A 192 22.14 17.76 2.56
N ARG A 193 20.85 17.77 2.22
CA ARG A 193 20.06 19.01 2.12
C ARG A 193 19.91 19.72 3.47
N ILE A 194 19.72 18.98 4.55
CA ILE A 194 19.73 19.55 5.91
C ILE A 194 21.04 20.29 6.12
N LYS A 195 22.18 19.62 5.90
CA LYS A 195 23.51 20.24 6.09
C LYS A 195 23.72 21.49 5.25
N GLU A 196 23.29 21.49 4.00
CA GLU A 196 23.37 22.65 3.09
C GLU A 196 22.50 23.82 3.61
N VAL A 197 21.25 23.56 3.99
CA VAL A 197 20.32 24.58 4.51
C VAL A 197 20.77 25.10 5.89
N THR A 198 21.26 24.23 6.77
CA THR A 198 21.80 24.62 8.08
C THR A 198 22.97 25.58 7.92
N ALA A 199 23.91 25.31 7.02
CA ALA A 199 25.03 26.20 6.76
C ALA A 199 24.58 27.57 6.20
N GLU A 200 23.52 27.59 5.38
CA GLU A 200 22.94 28.83 4.88
C GLU A 200 22.25 29.65 5.98
N VAL A 201 21.51 28.98 6.88
CA VAL A 201 20.90 29.62 8.06
C VAL A 201 21.97 30.22 8.96
N GLU A 202 22.99 29.44 9.33
CA GLU A 202 24.12 29.91 10.16
C GLU A 202 24.80 31.15 9.53
N GLY A 203 25.06 31.12 8.22
CA GLY A 203 25.67 32.26 7.52
C GLY A 203 24.81 33.54 7.54
N ILE A 204 23.48 33.42 7.50
CA ILE A 204 22.58 34.58 7.62
C ILE A 204 22.48 35.04 9.08
N GLU A 205 22.42 34.13 10.06
CA GLU A 205 22.38 34.47 11.49
C GLU A 205 23.64 35.19 11.97
N ASP A 206 24.82 34.77 11.48
CA ASP A 206 26.11 35.40 11.78
C ASP A 206 26.16 36.87 11.33
N SER A 207 25.40 37.24 10.30
CA SER A 207 25.30 38.63 9.83
C SER A 207 24.47 39.54 10.77
N LYS A 208 23.85 38.96 11.81
CA LYS A 208 22.99 39.64 12.80
C LYS A 208 21.99 40.62 12.18
N PRO A 209 21.14 40.14 11.24
CA PRO A 209 20.29 41.02 10.44
C PRO A 209 19.27 41.79 11.30
N ALA A 210 18.82 41.23 12.42
CA ALA A 210 17.92 41.91 13.35
C ALA A 210 18.54 43.16 14.00
N GLU A 211 19.81 43.09 14.44
CA GLU A 211 20.53 44.25 15.00
C GLU A 211 20.75 45.33 13.92
N ARG A 212 21.07 44.90 12.70
CA ARG A 212 21.31 45.79 11.56
C ARG A 212 20.03 46.51 11.14
N LEU A 213 18.90 45.80 11.10
CA LEU A 213 17.58 46.39 10.82
C LEU A 213 17.18 47.41 11.90
N ALA A 214 17.41 47.11 13.18
CA ALA A 214 17.12 48.03 14.28
C ALA A 214 17.89 49.36 14.13
N LYS A 215 19.20 49.30 13.80
CA LYS A 215 20.03 50.48 13.54
C LYS A 215 19.58 51.28 12.32
N LEU A 216 19.17 50.62 11.24
CA LEU A 216 18.69 51.30 10.02
C LEU A 216 17.34 51.98 10.27
N ARG A 217 16.43 51.34 11.03
CA ARG A 217 15.14 51.94 11.41
C ARG A 217 15.30 53.14 12.34
N SER A 218 16.20 53.07 13.33
CA SER A 218 16.47 54.22 14.20
C SER A 218 17.04 55.39 13.40
N ARG A 219 18.00 55.14 12.49
CA ARG A 219 18.58 56.17 11.62
C ARG A 219 17.56 56.78 10.68
N SER A 220 16.66 55.97 10.10
CA SER A 220 15.56 56.47 9.26
C SER A 220 14.65 57.42 10.03
N LYS A 221 14.35 57.10 11.30
CA LYS A 221 13.50 57.92 12.16
C LYS A 221 14.16 59.26 12.53
N GLU A 222 15.45 59.25 12.87
CA GLU A 222 16.23 60.48 13.10
C GLU A 222 16.23 61.42 11.89
N LEU A 223 16.37 60.86 10.68
CA LEU A 223 16.33 61.62 9.44
C LEU A 223 14.94 62.20 9.16
N GLU A 224 13.89 61.44 9.47
CA GLU A 224 12.50 61.88 9.31
C GLU A 224 12.14 63.03 10.27
N ASP A 225 12.55 62.93 11.54
CA ASP A 225 12.39 64.01 12.53
C ASP A 225 13.15 65.28 12.09
N SER A 226 14.36 65.11 11.54
CA SER A 226 15.19 66.21 11.01
C SER A 226 14.53 66.91 9.82
N ILE A 227 13.98 66.13 8.87
CA ILE A 227 13.24 66.65 7.70
C ILE A 227 11.98 67.41 8.16
N SER A 228 11.24 66.88 9.13
CA SER A 228 10.05 67.55 9.69
C SER A 228 10.40 68.93 10.26
N SER A 229 11.47 69.02 11.06
CA SER A 229 11.91 70.29 11.66
C SER A 229 12.34 71.34 10.62
N LEU A 230 12.89 70.92 9.48
CA LEU A 230 13.30 71.81 8.39
C LEU A 230 12.09 72.26 7.55
N ASN A 231 11.10 71.40 7.34
CA ASN A 231 9.85 71.77 6.67
C ASN A 231 9.10 72.87 7.43
N GLU A 232 9.01 72.78 8.77
CA GLU A 232 8.41 73.85 9.59
C GLU A 232 9.15 75.20 9.48
N LYS A 233 10.47 75.18 9.29
CA LYS A 233 11.28 76.39 9.07
C LYS A 233 11.07 76.95 7.66
N ARG A 234 10.93 76.08 6.65
CA ARG A 234 10.63 76.44 5.27
C ARG A 234 9.27 77.14 5.17
N ASP A 235 8.24 76.57 5.81
CA ASP A 235 6.87 77.08 5.70
C ASP A 235 6.72 78.44 6.39
N ARG A 236 7.41 78.66 7.52
CA ARG A 236 7.55 79.98 8.16
C ARG A 236 8.23 81.02 7.26
N ALA A 237 9.30 80.64 6.56
CA ALA A 237 10.02 81.53 5.64
C ALA A 237 9.20 81.86 4.38
N LEU A 238 8.39 80.90 3.88
CA LEU A 238 7.45 81.12 2.77
C LEU A 238 6.37 82.16 3.12
N SER A 239 5.79 82.06 4.32
CA SER A 239 4.78 83.02 4.79
C SER A 239 5.33 84.46 4.86
N LEU A 240 6.55 84.63 5.38
CA LEU A 240 7.20 85.95 5.48
C LEU A 240 7.56 86.52 4.09
N LYS A 241 7.94 85.66 3.14
CA LYS A 241 8.18 86.05 1.75
C LYS A 241 6.91 86.59 1.09
N ASP A 242 5.79 85.89 1.26
CA ASP A 242 4.51 86.25 0.64
C ASP A 242 3.90 87.54 1.21
N GLU A 243 4.09 87.81 2.51
CA GLU A 243 3.69 89.08 3.12
C GLU A 243 4.52 90.26 2.57
N THR A 244 5.82 90.05 2.37
CA THR A 244 6.74 91.09 1.88
C THR A 244 6.52 91.38 0.39
N SER A 245 6.23 90.36 -0.42
CA SER A 245 5.94 90.52 -1.86
C SER A 245 4.65 91.30 -2.10
N LYS A 246 3.59 91.05 -1.30
CA LYS A 246 2.32 91.78 -1.36
C LYS A 246 2.49 93.28 -1.08
N ARG A 247 3.35 93.64 -0.12
CA ARG A 247 3.67 95.05 0.19
C ARG A 247 4.40 95.76 -0.95
N ILE A 248 5.32 95.09 -1.64
CA ILE A 248 6.07 95.65 -2.78
C ILE A 248 5.16 95.85 -4.01
N ALA A 249 4.28 94.88 -4.29
CA ALA A 249 3.33 94.97 -5.40
C ALA A 249 2.40 96.18 -5.27
N GLY A 250 1.87 96.46 -4.07
CA GLY A 250 1.01 97.61 -3.82
C GLY A 250 1.71 98.97 -4.03
N TYR A 251 3.02 99.08 -3.81
CA TYR A 251 3.76 100.32 -4.05
C TYR A 251 4.00 100.57 -5.55
N ARG A 252 4.37 99.53 -6.31
CA ARG A 252 4.65 99.65 -7.76
C ARG A 252 3.40 100.04 -8.55
N GLU A 253 2.24 99.55 -8.12
CA GLU A 253 0.95 99.89 -8.74
C GLU A 253 0.57 101.39 -8.59
N LEU A 254 1.03 102.05 -7.52
CA LEU A 254 0.83 103.50 -7.31
C LEU A 254 1.80 104.35 -8.15
N ALA A 255 3.01 103.86 -8.42
CA ALA A 255 4.02 104.55 -9.21
C ALA A 255 3.69 104.57 -10.72
N ASP A 256 3.22 103.45 -11.25
CA ASP A 256 2.84 103.32 -12.68
C ASP A 256 1.62 104.18 -13.03
N LYS A 257 0.68 104.33 -12.08
CA LYS A 257 -0.48 105.25 -12.22
C LYS A 257 -0.05 106.72 -12.41
N ARG A 258 1.12 107.15 -11.91
CA ARG A 258 1.63 108.53 -12.03
C ARG A 258 2.24 108.82 -13.40
N ALA A 259 3.04 107.89 -13.92
CA ALA A 259 3.74 108.07 -15.20
C ALA A 259 2.74 108.13 -16.37
N SER A 260 1.68 107.33 -16.31
CA SER A 260 0.61 107.28 -17.31
C SER A 260 -0.17 108.60 -17.45
N VAL A 261 -0.24 109.46 -16.42
CA VAL A 261 -1.06 110.69 -16.42
C VAL A 261 -0.40 111.84 -17.19
N LEU A 262 0.94 111.88 -17.27
CA LEU A 262 1.70 112.97 -17.91
C LEU A 262 1.83 112.81 -19.43
N GLU A 263 1.96 111.57 -19.93
CA GLU A 263 2.05 111.25 -21.36
C GLU A 263 0.70 111.53 -22.07
N GLN A 264 -0.41 111.26 -21.37
CA GLN A 264 -1.77 111.41 -21.88
C GLN A 264 -2.14 112.86 -22.25
N ILE A 265 -1.55 113.89 -21.64
CA ILE A 265 -1.89 115.31 -21.92
C ILE A 265 -1.46 115.73 -23.35
N LYS A 266 -0.40 115.13 -23.90
CA LYS A 266 0.23 115.59 -25.15
C LYS A 266 -0.40 114.96 -26.40
N GLU A 267 -0.99 113.78 -26.27
CA GLU A 267 -1.58 113.01 -27.37
C GLU A 267 -3.04 113.38 -27.67
N LEU A 268 -3.78 113.90 -26.68
CA LEU A 268 -5.22 114.20 -26.77
C LEU A 268 -5.56 115.26 -27.83
N GLY A 269 -4.65 116.18 -28.14
CA GLY A 269 -4.87 117.24 -29.15
C GLY A 269 -4.89 116.75 -30.62
N GLY A 270 -4.20 115.63 -30.92
CA GLY A 270 -4.08 115.11 -32.29
C GLY A 270 -5.12 114.06 -32.68
N LYS A 271 -5.82 113.47 -31.70
CA LYS A 271 -6.76 112.35 -31.88
C LYS A 271 -8.22 112.79 -32.13
N LYS A 272 -8.58 114.06 -31.88
CA LYS A 272 -9.94 114.62 -32.05
C LYS A 272 -10.46 114.56 -33.49
N THR A 273 -9.59 114.74 -34.48
CA THR A 273 -9.95 114.83 -35.90
C THR A 273 -10.11 113.48 -36.60
N LYS A 274 -9.57 112.39 -36.05
CA LYS A 274 -9.65 111.03 -36.65
C LYS A 274 -10.79 110.16 -36.09
N ALA A 275 -11.31 110.51 -34.91
CA ALA A 275 -12.34 109.76 -34.19
C ALA A 275 -13.69 109.70 -34.92
N TYR A 276 -14.15 110.79 -35.55
CA TYR A 276 -15.46 110.81 -36.19
C TYR A 276 -15.63 109.83 -37.37
N ALA A 277 -14.54 109.42 -38.04
CA ALA A 277 -14.60 108.51 -39.20
C ALA A 277 -14.64 107.01 -38.82
N GLN A 278 -14.36 106.65 -37.56
CA GLN A 278 -14.19 105.25 -37.13
C GLN A 278 -15.45 104.61 -36.52
N ILE A 279 -16.43 105.43 -36.08
CA ILE A 279 -17.65 104.97 -35.40
C ILE A 279 -18.62 104.26 -36.36
N GLU A 280 -18.63 104.65 -37.63
CA GLU A 280 -19.65 104.22 -38.59
C GLU A 280 -19.46 102.78 -39.10
N SER A 281 -18.21 102.29 -39.17
CA SER A 281 -17.92 100.94 -39.66
C SER A 281 -18.09 99.85 -38.59
N LEU A 282 -17.74 100.14 -37.33
CA LEU A 282 -17.77 99.17 -36.23
C LEU A 282 -19.20 98.81 -35.78
N SER A 283 -20.18 99.69 -36.00
CA SER A 283 -21.56 99.47 -35.54
C SER A 283 -22.28 98.33 -36.29
N ARG A 284 -21.88 98.01 -37.52
CA ARG A 284 -22.52 96.95 -38.34
C ARG A 284 -22.10 95.53 -37.97
N ASP A 285 -20.88 95.35 -37.45
CA ASP A 285 -20.35 94.01 -37.12
C ASP A 285 -20.85 93.48 -35.77
N ILE A 286 -21.18 94.38 -34.83
CA ILE A 286 -21.66 94.06 -33.48
C ILE A 286 -23.05 93.40 -33.51
N ASP A 287 -23.95 93.87 -34.38
CA ASP A 287 -25.33 93.36 -34.45
C ASP A 287 -25.38 91.89 -34.89
N SER A 288 -24.46 91.46 -35.77
CA SER A 288 -24.38 90.06 -36.23
C SER A 288 -23.93 89.05 -35.17
N ARG A 289 -23.13 89.49 -34.19
CA ARG A 289 -22.59 88.63 -33.12
C ARG A 289 -23.53 88.49 -31.93
N LYS A 290 -24.38 89.48 -31.68
CA LYS A 290 -25.44 89.43 -30.65
C LYS A 290 -26.39 88.26 -30.85
N GLU A 291 -26.80 88.01 -32.10
CA GLU A 291 -27.77 86.95 -32.43
C GLU A 291 -27.20 85.52 -32.22
N THR A 292 -25.88 85.34 -32.32
CA THR A 292 -25.21 84.06 -32.05
C THR A 292 -24.98 83.78 -30.57
N ILE A 293 -24.80 84.82 -29.75
CA ILE A 293 -24.59 84.68 -28.31
C ILE A 293 -25.88 84.25 -27.61
N GLU A 294 -27.02 84.88 -27.90
CA GLU A 294 -28.32 84.51 -27.31
C GLU A 294 -28.69 83.03 -27.51
N LYS A 295 -28.44 82.49 -28.70
CA LYS A 295 -28.74 81.07 -29.02
C LYS A 295 -27.84 80.09 -28.25
N THR A 296 -26.65 80.52 -27.85
CA THR A 296 -25.65 79.66 -27.17
C THR A 296 -25.79 79.76 -25.65
N GLU A 297 -26.10 80.96 -25.12
CA GLU A 297 -26.42 81.18 -23.71
C GLU A 297 -27.70 80.45 -23.27
N ALA A 298 -28.73 80.40 -24.12
CA ALA A 298 -29.94 79.63 -23.85
C ALA A 298 -29.64 78.13 -23.62
N LYS A 299 -28.75 77.54 -24.44
CA LYS A 299 -28.32 76.14 -24.30
C LYS A 299 -27.49 75.89 -23.04
N ILE A 300 -26.62 76.84 -22.66
CA ILE A 300 -25.82 76.76 -21.43
C ILE A 300 -26.73 76.79 -20.20
N SER A 301 -27.75 77.65 -20.19
CA SER A 301 -28.71 77.72 -19.07
C SER A 301 -29.48 76.41 -18.87
N GLU A 302 -29.91 75.76 -19.96
CA GLU A 302 -30.61 74.48 -19.90
C GLU A 302 -29.70 73.38 -19.35
N MET A 303 -28.43 73.33 -19.77
CA MET A 303 -27.47 72.33 -19.28
C MET A 303 -27.03 72.58 -17.82
N ARG A 304 -26.89 73.84 -17.38
CA ARG A 304 -26.59 74.18 -15.98
C ARG A 304 -27.73 73.83 -15.03
N SER A 305 -28.98 73.95 -15.47
CA SER A 305 -30.14 73.51 -14.66
C SER A 305 -30.10 72.01 -14.34
N LYS A 306 -29.58 71.17 -15.26
CA LYS A 306 -29.42 69.72 -15.06
C LYS A 306 -28.28 69.37 -14.08
N LEU A 307 -27.34 70.28 -13.87
CA LEU A 307 -26.20 70.12 -12.95
C LEU A 307 -26.50 70.63 -11.52
N SER A 308 -27.69 71.18 -11.26
CA SER A 308 -28.06 71.77 -9.96
C SER A 308 -27.13 72.90 -9.50
N ALA A 309 -26.48 73.58 -10.45
CA ALA A 309 -25.39 74.53 -10.23
C ALA A 309 -25.60 75.79 -11.07
N GLU A 310 -26.60 76.59 -10.72
CA GLU A 310 -27.00 77.77 -11.51
C GLU A 310 -25.94 78.88 -11.48
N ASP A 311 -25.20 79.02 -10.37
CA ASP A 311 -24.19 80.08 -10.14
C ASP A 311 -22.80 79.59 -9.69
N ALA A 312 -22.53 78.27 -9.71
CA ALA A 312 -21.25 77.73 -9.24
C ALA A 312 -20.16 77.83 -10.33
N ASP A 313 -18.91 78.02 -9.92
CA ASP A 313 -17.74 77.95 -10.82
C ASP A 313 -17.64 76.55 -11.44
N ILE A 314 -17.75 76.48 -12.76
CA ILE A 314 -17.79 75.21 -13.50
C ILE A 314 -16.49 74.42 -13.34
N GLU A 315 -15.34 75.08 -13.11
CA GLU A 315 -14.07 74.37 -12.87
C GLU A 315 -14.03 73.76 -11.47
N ALA A 316 -14.60 74.43 -10.47
CA ALA A 316 -14.76 73.86 -9.14
C ALA A 316 -15.74 72.66 -9.16
N VAL A 317 -16.83 72.75 -9.91
CA VAL A 317 -17.80 71.66 -10.09
C VAL A 317 -17.18 70.46 -10.80
N ILE A 318 -16.36 70.68 -11.84
CA ILE A 318 -15.63 69.59 -12.52
C ILE A 318 -14.64 68.93 -11.57
N SER A 319 -13.83 69.70 -10.83
CA SER A 319 -12.87 69.15 -9.86
C SER A 319 -13.57 68.32 -8.78
N ASP A 320 -14.67 68.82 -8.22
CA ASP A 320 -15.45 68.12 -7.20
C ASP A 320 -16.06 66.80 -7.72
N ILE A 321 -16.54 66.78 -8.97
CA ILE A 321 -17.08 65.57 -9.61
C ILE A 321 -15.95 64.59 -9.94
N GLU A 322 -14.79 65.05 -10.42
CA GLU A 322 -13.62 64.21 -10.70
C GLU A 322 -13.05 63.56 -9.43
N ASP A 323 -12.98 64.29 -8.32
CA ASP A 323 -12.54 63.75 -7.02
C ASP A 323 -13.54 62.72 -6.48
N LYS A 324 -14.85 62.99 -6.59
CA LYS A 324 -15.90 62.03 -6.23
C LYS A 324 -15.88 60.79 -7.12
N GLU A 325 -15.71 60.95 -8.44
CA GLU A 325 -15.62 59.84 -9.40
C GLU A 325 -14.41 58.95 -9.11
N ARG A 326 -13.24 59.56 -8.85
CA ARG A 326 -12.02 58.86 -8.48
C ARG A 326 -12.18 58.10 -7.16
N SER A 327 -12.76 58.73 -6.15
CA SER A 327 -13.09 58.06 -4.87
C SER A 327 -13.97 56.82 -5.07
N MET A 328 -15.00 56.93 -5.92
CA MET A 328 -15.90 55.82 -6.20
C MET A 328 -15.23 54.71 -7.03
N ARG A 329 -14.35 55.07 -7.97
CA ARG A 329 -13.54 54.11 -8.73
C ARG A 329 -12.60 53.32 -7.81
N ASP A 330 -11.93 54.01 -6.88
CA ASP A 330 -11.04 53.37 -5.91
C ASP A 330 -11.81 52.44 -4.97
N LYS A 331 -12.99 52.85 -4.49
CA LYS A 331 -13.91 51.99 -3.71
C LYS A 331 -14.33 50.74 -4.48
N LEU A 332 -14.72 50.87 -5.76
CA LEU A 332 -15.07 49.72 -6.62
C LEU A 332 -13.89 48.77 -6.83
N SER A 333 -12.67 49.31 -6.96
CA SER A 333 -11.45 48.49 -7.06
C SER A 333 -11.15 47.73 -5.76
N GLY A 334 -11.40 48.34 -4.60
CA GLY A 334 -11.27 47.72 -3.29
C GLY A 334 -12.27 46.59 -3.08
N ILE A 335 -13.57 46.86 -3.32
CA ILE A 335 -14.63 45.86 -3.18
C ILE A 335 -14.38 44.64 -4.10
N ASN A 336 -13.91 44.86 -5.33
CA ASN A 336 -13.58 43.76 -6.25
C ASN A 336 -12.40 42.91 -5.77
N ARG A 337 -11.38 43.52 -5.15
CA ARG A 337 -10.25 42.78 -4.56
C ARG A 337 -10.71 41.93 -3.38
N ASP A 338 -11.47 42.51 -2.47
CA ASP A 338 -11.94 41.81 -1.27
C ASP A 338 -12.91 40.68 -1.62
N LYS A 339 -13.79 40.91 -2.60
CA LYS A 339 -14.66 39.86 -3.16
C LYS A 339 -13.86 38.67 -3.70
N ALA A 340 -12.79 38.93 -4.46
CA ALA A 340 -11.95 37.87 -5.01
C ALA A 340 -11.22 37.07 -3.91
N VAL A 341 -10.85 37.71 -2.80
CA VAL A 341 -10.27 37.02 -1.63
C VAL A 341 -11.30 36.11 -0.97
N ILE A 342 -12.51 36.61 -0.69
CA ILE A 342 -13.59 35.82 -0.08
C ILE A 342 -14.02 34.66 -0.98
N GLU A 343 -14.13 34.87 -2.29
CA GLU A 343 -14.46 33.81 -3.26
C GLU A 343 -13.39 32.70 -3.27
N LYS A 344 -12.10 33.08 -3.17
CA LYS A 344 -11.00 32.11 -3.07
C LYS A 344 -11.03 31.36 -1.74
N GLU A 345 -11.26 32.02 -0.62
CA GLU A 345 -11.40 31.39 0.70
C GLU A 345 -12.58 30.41 0.73
N MET A 346 -13.73 30.80 0.18
CA MET A 346 -14.90 29.93 0.06
C MET A 346 -14.62 28.70 -0.84
N SER A 347 -13.87 28.87 -1.93
CA SER A 347 -13.47 27.75 -2.79
C SER A 347 -12.62 26.75 -2.02
N VAL A 348 -11.60 27.20 -1.29
CA VAL A 348 -10.72 26.33 -0.50
C VAL A 348 -11.51 25.61 0.60
N MET A 349 -12.37 26.34 1.32
CA MET A 349 -13.17 25.78 2.40
C MET A 349 -14.20 24.77 1.88
N SER A 350 -14.75 24.99 0.67
CA SER A 350 -15.64 24.02 0.01
C SER A 350 -14.94 22.72 -0.38
N SER A 351 -13.69 22.78 -0.85
CA SER A 351 -12.89 21.57 -1.12
C SER A 351 -12.60 20.79 0.15
N SER A 352 -12.24 21.47 1.25
CA SER A 352 -11.99 20.81 2.54
C SER A 352 -13.26 20.17 3.13
N LEU A 353 -14.44 20.79 2.94
CA LEU A 353 -15.73 20.18 3.31
C LEU A 353 -16.00 18.89 2.53
N ASP A 354 -15.73 18.89 1.22
CA ASP A 354 -15.92 17.72 0.37
C ASP A 354 -14.93 16.59 0.74
N GLU A 355 -13.67 16.92 0.98
CA GLU A 355 -12.65 15.97 1.46
C GLU A 355 -13.01 15.35 2.82
N ASN A 356 -13.37 16.17 3.80
CA ASN A 356 -13.79 15.68 5.12
C ASN A 356 -15.05 14.81 5.03
N SER A 357 -15.99 15.13 4.12
CA SER A 357 -17.18 14.31 3.89
C SER A 357 -16.83 12.93 3.35
N LYS A 358 -15.93 12.85 2.35
CA LYS A 358 -15.44 11.60 1.77
C LYS A 358 -14.70 10.75 2.80
N GLN A 359 -13.85 11.37 3.63
CA GLN A 359 -13.14 10.65 4.69
C GLN A 359 -14.10 10.09 5.75
N SER A 360 -15.11 10.86 6.16
CA SER A 360 -16.14 10.39 7.10
C SER A 360 -16.94 9.20 6.55
N GLU A 361 -17.29 9.20 5.26
CA GLU A 361 -17.98 8.06 4.62
C GLU A 361 -17.11 6.81 4.54
N LEU A 362 -15.81 6.96 4.23
CA LEU A 362 -14.86 5.85 4.19
C LEU A 362 -14.68 5.21 5.57
N LEU A 363 -14.54 6.03 6.62
CA LEU A 363 -14.46 5.55 7.99
C LEU A 363 -15.74 4.81 8.41
N GLU A 364 -16.91 5.29 8.00
CA GLU A 364 -18.17 4.61 8.31
C GLU A 364 -18.29 3.25 7.61
N LYS A 365 -17.88 3.15 6.34
CA LYS A 365 -17.85 1.87 5.62
C LYS A 365 -16.88 0.88 6.25
N ALA A 366 -15.69 1.35 6.63
CA ALA A 366 -14.70 0.53 7.32
C ALA A 366 -15.20 0.06 8.69
N GLY A 367 -15.92 0.92 9.44
CA GLY A 367 -16.54 0.57 10.72
C GLY A 367 -17.57 -0.55 10.57
N LYS A 368 -18.49 -0.45 9.60
CA LYS A 368 -19.49 -1.50 9.33
C LYS A 368 -18.85 -2.85 8.98
N GLN A 369 -17.79 -2.84 8.17
CA GLN A 369 -17.05 -4.06 7.84
C GLN A 369 -16.34 -4.67 9.06
N ALA A 370 -15.86 -3.84 9.99
CA ALA A 370 -15.27 -4.33 11.24
C ALA A 370 -16.34 -4.94 12.16
N GLU A 371 -17.52 -4.33 12.28
CA GLU A 371 -18.65 -4.88 13.05
C GLU A 371 -19.11 -6.24 12.49
N GLU A 372 -19.23 -6.38 11.17
CA GLU A 372 -19.56 -7.65 10.52
C GLU A 372 -18.52 -8.74 10.83
N LYS A 373 -17.23 -8.39 10.82
CA LYS A 373 -16.16 -9.33 11.19
C LYS A 373 -16.22 -9.72 12.66
N MET A 374 -16.42 -8.74 13.56
CA MET A 374 -16.55 -8.99 15.00
C MET A 374 -17.70 -9.94 15.31
N THR A 375 -18.88 -9.70 14.74
CA THR A 375 -20.04 -10.59 14.93
C THR A 375 -19.77 -12.01 14.44
N SER A 376 -19.09 -12.16 13.29
CA SER A 376 -18.69 -13.49 12.80
C SER A 376 -17.72 -14.20 13.75
N THR A 377 -16.73 -13.48 14.29
CA THR A 377 -15.73 -14.02 15.22
C THR A 377 -16.36 -14.39 16.57
N GLU A 378 -17.29 -13.58 17.07
CA GLU A 378 -18.06 -13.90 18.28
C GLU A 378 -18.88 -15.19 18.11
N ASP A 379 -19.48 -15.40 16.94
CA ASP A 379 -20.24 -16.61 16.65
C ASP A 379 -19.35 -17.85 16.48
N GLU A 380 -18.14 -17.69 15.93
CA GLU A 380 -17.12 -18.75 15.93
C GLU A 380 -16.70 -19.14 17.34
N ILE A 381 -16.47 -18.15 18.23
CA ILE A 381 -16.16 -18.39 19.64
C ILE A 381 -17.30 -19.16 20.33
N LYS A 382 -18.56 -18.77 20.13
CA LYS A 382 -19.72 -19.48 20.69
C LYS A 382 -19.78 -20.94 20.21
N LYS A 383 -19.51 -21.19 18.92
CA LYS A 383 -19.46 -22.55 18.37
C LYS A 383 -18.36 -23.39 19.02
N MET A 384 -17.16 -22.83 19.16
CA MET A 384 -16.04 -23.51 19.82
C MET A 384 -16.31 -23.76 21.30
N GLN A 385 -16.92 -22.80 22.02
CA GLN A 385 -17.34 -22.99 23.41
C GLN A 385 -18.35 -24.13 23.56
N LYS A 386 -19.28 -24.26 22.62
CA LYS A 386 -20.23 -25.38 22.59
C LYS A 386 -19.49 -26.72 22.39
N MET A 387 -18.55 -26.78 21.44
CA MET A 387 -17.74 -27.99 21.23
C MET A 387 -16.94 -28.38 22.48
N ILE A 388 -16.38 -27.41 23.21
CA ILE A 388 -15.69 -27.66 24.49
C ILE A 388 -16.66 -28.23 25.54
N SER A 389 -17.89 -27.71 25.62
CA SER A 389 -18.92 -28.24 26.53
C SER A 389 -19.25 -29.69 26.18
N ASP A 390 -19.48 -29.97 24.89
CA ASP A 390 -19.82 -31.32 24.40
C ASP A 390 -18.67 -32.32 24.65
N SER A 391 -17.41 -31.93 24.40
CA SER A 391 -16.24 -32.77 24.69
C SER A 391 -15.98 -32.90 26.20
N GLY A 392 -16.32 -31.89 27.00
CA GLY A 392 -16.27 -31.92 28.46
C GLY A 392 -17.29 -32.89 29.07
N GLU A 393 -18.52 -32.93 28.54
CA GLU A 393 -19.55 -33.91 28.93
C GLU A 393 -19.09 -35.34 28.61
N LYS A 394 -18.63 -35.59 27.38
CA LYS A 394 -18.06 -36.89 26.97
C LYS A 394 -16.91 -37.34 27.88
N ARG A 395 -16.03 -36.40 28.25
CA ARG A 395 -14.93 -36.67 29.18
C ARG A 395 -15.45 -37.08 30.56
N SER A 396 -16.47 -36.39 31.08
CA SER A 396 -17.09 -36.74 32.36
C SER A 396 -17.74 -38.14 32.31
N ASP A 397 -18.38 -38.49 31.19
CA ASP A 397 -18.98 -39.81 30.99
C ASP A 397 -17.90 -40.90 31.01
N VAL A 398 -16.78 -40.70 30.31
CA VAL A 398 -15.66 -41.65 30.30
C VAL A 398 -15.03 -41.78 31.69
N LEU A 399 -14.87 -40.68 32.42
CA LEU A 399 -14.36 -40.70 33.80
C LEU A 399 -15.31 -41.46 34.75
N SER A 400 -16.62 -41.30 34.62
CA SER A 400 -17.59 -42.06 35.42
C SER A 400 -17.51 -43.58 35.15
N ARG A 401 -17.23 -43.98 33.91
CA ARG A 401 -16.99 -45.39 33.55
C ARG A 401 -15.71 -45.92 34.20
N ILE A 402 -14.64 -45.13 34.23
CA ILE A 402 -13.39 -45.47 34.91
C ILE A 402 -13.62 -45.64 36.43
N GLU A 403 -14.36 -44.74 37.06
CA GLU A 403 -14.70 -44.82 38.50
C GLU A 403 -15.52 -46.07 38.83
N SER A 404 -16.48 -46.44 37.97
CA SER A 404 -17.27 -47.67 38.14
C SER A 404 -16.43 -48.95 38.12
N MET A 405 -15.24 -48.90 37.52
CA MET A 405 -14.27 -50.01 37.48
C MET A 405 -13.33 -50.04 38.70
N SER A 406 -13.51 -49.13 39.69
CA SER A 406 -12.68 -49.02 40.90
C SER A 406 -11.19 -48.71 40.62
N LEU A 407 -10.92 -48.02 39.51
CA LEU A 407 -9.60 -47.53 39.11
C LEU A 407 -9.53 -46.02 39.35
N THR A 408 -8.39 -45.53 39.85
CA THR A 408 -8.10 -44.10 40.04
C THR A 408 -7.23 -43.58 38.89
N LEU A 409 -7.28 -42.28 38.59
CA LEU A 409 -6.46 -41.64 37.55
C LEU A 409 -4.96 -41.94 37.69
N GLU A 410 -4.43 -41.99 38.91
CA GLU A 410 -3.03 -42.36 39.21
C GLU A 410 -2.68 -43.80 38.79
N LYS A 411 -3.65 -44.73 38.81
CA LYS A 411 -3.43 -46.12 38.38
C LYS A 411 -3.46 -46.26 36.85
N LEU A 412 -3.95 -45.25 36.13
CA LEU A 412 -3.95 -45.23 34.68
C LEU A 412 -2.57 -44.84 34.11
N GLU A 413 -1.75 -44.08 34.84
CA GLU A 413 -0.41 -43.69 34.39
C GLU A 413 0.47 -44.91 34.11
N ASN A 414 0.46 -45.89 35.01
CA ASN A 414 1.25 -47.13 34.90
C ASN A 414 0.47 -48.28 34.24
N ILE A 415 -0.56 -47.99 33.44
CA ILE A 415 -1.42 -49.04 32.88
C ILE A 415 -0.72 -49.91 31.85
N GLU A 416 0.30 -49.40 31.17
CA GLU A 416 1.13 -50.18 30.25
C GLU A 416 1.99 -51.19 31.00
N ASP A 417 2.65 -50.78 32.08
CA ASP A 417 3.42 -51.70 32.94
C ASP A 417 2.53 -52.79 33.55
N ILE A 418 1.31 -52.44 33.96
CA ILE A 418 0.32 -53.39 34.48
C ILE A 418 -0.15 -54.34 33.37
N PHE A 419 -0.40 -53.83 32.17
CA PHE A 419 -0.79 -54.64 31.02
C PHE A 419 0.29 -55.67 30.68
N ASP A 420 1.54 -55.25 30.57
CA ASP A 420 2.67 -56.11 30.26
C ASP A 420 2.91 -57.15 31.34
N LEU A 421 2.87 -56.75 32.62
CA LEU A 421 3.02 -57.67 33.75
C LEU A 421 1.92 -58.72 33.80
N VAL A 422 0.66 -58.35 33.58
CA VAL A 422 -0.47 -59.29 33.55
C VAL A 422 -0.38 -60.22 32.34
N ASN A 423 0.01 -59.69 31.19
CA ASN A 423 0.16 -60.47 29.95
C ASN A 423 1.31 -61.49 30.04
N ASP A 424 2.44 -61.11 30.63
CA ASP A 424 3.57 -62.02 30.85
C ASP A 424 3.29 -63.08 31.91
N GLN A 425 2.55 -62.74 32.97
CA GLN A 425 2.03 -63.74 33.92
C GLN A 425 1.13 -64.75 33.23
N LEU A 426 0.26 -64.32 32.31
CA LEU A 426 -0.62 -65.19 31.53
C LEU A 426 0.16 -66.11 30.59
N LYS A 427 1.16 -65.59 29.86
CA LYS A 427 2.06 -66.38 29.01
C LYS A 427 2.80 -67.44 29.82
N ASN A 428 3.32 -67.08 30.99
CA ASN A 428 4.01 -68.02 31.88
C ASN A 428 3.07 -69.13 32.37
N LEU A 429 1.84 -68.79 32.74
CA LEU A 429 0.84 -69.78 33.16
C LEU A 429 0.43 -70.71 32.01
N HIS A 430 0.25 -70.20 30.78
CA HIS A 430 0.02 -71.06 29.60
C HIS A 430 1.22 -71.97 29.30
N GLY A 431 2.45 -71.50 29.50
CA GLY A 431 3.64 -72.33 29.41
C GLY A 431 3.63 -73.48 30.41
N GLN A 432 3.34 -73.19 31.69
CA GLN A 432 3.24 -74.18 32.75
C GLN A 432 2.09 -75.18 32.55
N GLU A 433 0.93 -74.70 32.07
CA GLU A 433 -0.20 -75.56 31.73
C GLU A 433 0.18 -76.55 30.62
N ARG A 434 0.83 -76.08 29.54
CA ARG A 434 1.29 -76.95 28.45
C ARG A 434 2.30 -77.99 28.95
N GLU A 435 3.25 -77.59 29.79
CA GLU A 435 4.25 -78.50 30.34
C GLU A 435 3.62 -79.59 31.23
N ILE A 436 2.69 -79.22 32.12
CA ILE A 436 1.99 -80.17 32.98
C ILE A 436 1.05 -81.06 32.16
N SER A 437 0.39 -80.52 31.13
CA SER A 437 -0.48 -81.29 30.23
C SER A 437 0.30 -82.37 29.47
N VAL A 438 1.50 -82.06 28.98
CA VAL A 438 2.40 -83.03 28.33
C VAL A 438 2.85 -84.10 29.32
N LYS A 439 3.23 -83.71 30.55
CA LYS A 439 3.61 -84.67 31.61
C LYS A 439 2.46 -85.60 31.98
N ILE A 440 1.22 -85.11 32.04
CA ILE A 440 0.03 -85.93 32.28
C ILE A 440 -0.16 -86.91 31.11
N ALA A 441 -0.14 -86.43 29.86
CA ALA A 441 -0.30 -87.28 28.68
C ALA A 441 0.75 -88.40 28.61
N ASP A 442 2.02 -88.08 28.89
CA ASP A 442 3.12 -89.06 28.92
C ASP A 442 2.93 -90.11 30.03
N LEU A 443 2.46 -89.69 31.21
CA LEU A 443 2.19 -90.59 32.34
C LEU A 443 0.95 -91.46 32.10
N GLU A 444 -0.10 -90.90 31.50
CA GLU A 444 -1.31 -91.65 31.11
C GLU A 444 -0.98 -92.69 30.04
N GLU A 445 -0.14 -92.35 29.05
CA GLU A 445 0.31 -93.29 28.04
C GLU A 445 1.15 -94.43 28.65
N LYS A 446 2.03 -94.11 29.62
CA LYS A 446 2.77 -95.11 30.39
C LYS A 446 1.85 -96.00 31.22
N ILE A 447 0.88 -95.43 31.93
CA ILE A 447 -0.11 -96.19 32.71
C ILE A 447 -0.92 -97.10 31.81
N LYS A 448 -1.34 -96.63 30.62
CA LYS A 448 -2.06 -97.44 29.64
C LYS A 448 -1.23 -98.62 29.15
N LYS A 449 0.04 -98.40 28.78
CA LYS A 449 0.96 -99.47 28.37
C LYS A 449 1.21 -100.47 29.50
N SER A 450 1.38 -99.99 30.74
CA SER A 450 1.56 -100.85 31.92
C SER A 450 0.29 -101.61 32.28
N GLY A 451 -0.89 -101.01 32.13
CA GLY A 451 -2.19 -101.64 32.33
C GLY A 451 -2.47 -102.75 31.32
N GLU A 452 -2.19 -102.50 30.03
CA GLU A 452 -2.27 -103.52 28.97
C GLU A 452 -1.31 -104.71 29.21
N LEU A 453 -0.19 -104.48 29.91
CA LEU A 453 0.73 -105.53 30.32
C LEU A 453 0.22 -106.30 31.55
N LEU A 454 -0.35 -105.60 32.53
CA LEU A 454 -0.96 -106.19 33.74
C LEU A 454 -2.18 -107.06 33.39
N ASP A 455 -3.05 -106.63 32.47
CA ASP A 455 -4.22 -107.40 32.00
C ASP A 455 -3.83 -108.70 31.27
N LYS A 456 -2.64 -108.75 30.68
CA LYS A 456 -2.09 -109.97 30.06
C LYS A 456 -1.52 -110.95 31.08
N GLY A 457 -1.43 -110.58 32.36
CA GLY A 457 -1.15 -111.45 33.51
C GLY A 457 0.24 -112.09 33.58
N LYS A 458 1.09 -111.97 32.54
CA LYS A 458 2.44 -112.54 32.51
C LYS A 458 3.44 -111.61 31.85
N CYS A 459 4.61 -111.44 32.47
CA CYS A 459 5.70 -110.64 31.92
C CYS A 459 6.23 -111.27 30.60
N PRO A 460 6.29 -110.54 29.47
CA PRO A 460 6.73 -111.07 28.18
C PRO A 460 8.18 -111.61 28.15
N THR A 461 9.01 -111.16 29.10
CA THR A 461 10.46 -111.42 29.10
C THR A 461 10.88 -112.50 30.09
N CYS A 462 10.15 -112.69 31.19
CA CYS A 462 10.53 -113.63 32.27
C CYS A 462 9.40 -114.54 32.75
N SER A 463 8.19 -114.47 32.18
CA SER A 463 7.03 -115.33 32.50
C SER A 463 6.56 -115.33 33.97
N GLN A 464 7.01 -114.37 34.79
CA GLN A 464 6.51 -114.16 36.15
C GLN A 464 5.11 -113.54 36.15
N ASP A 465 4.35 -113.91 37.17
CA ASP A 465 3.03 -113.36 37.49
C ASP A 465 3.17 -111.86 37.81
N LEU A 466 2.36 -111.04 37.16
CA LEU A 466 2.51 -109.57 37.21
C LEU A 466 1.83 -108.94 38.44
N HIS A 467 0.96 -109.68 39.13
CA HIS A 467 0.35 -109.26 40.38
C HIS A 467 1.36 -109.26 41.53
N GLY A 468 1.61 -108.08 42.12
CA GLY A 468 2.63 -107.85 43.15
C GLY A 468 4.03 -107.53 42.59
N SER A 469 4.16 -107.25 41.30
CA SER A 469 5.44 -106.89 40.67
C SER A 469 5.76 -105.40 40.76
N ALA A 470 7.02 -105.03 40.54
CA ALA A 470 7.47 -103.62 40.46
C ALA A 470 6.70 -102.79 39.42
N ILE A 471 6.04 -103.44 38.45
CA ILE A 471 5.19 -102.78 37.45
C ILE A 471 3.87 -102.30 38.07
N GLU A 472 3.26 -103.06 38.97
CA GLU A 472 2.02 -102.66 39.66
C GLU A 472 2.28 -101.52 40.66
N GLU A 473 3.38 -101.57 41.41
CA GLU A 473 3.80 -100.47 42.29
C GLU A 473 4.13 -99.19 41.52
N ASN A 474 4.85 -99.30 40.40
CA ASN A 474 5.17 -98.15 39.54
C ASN A 474 3.91 -97.58 38.86
N THR A 475 2.97 -98.43 38.42
CA THR A 475 1.69 -97.98 37.84
C THR A 475 0.82 -97.28 38.87
N ARG A 476 0.80 -97.78 40.12
CA ARG A 476 0.12 -97.12 41.24
C ARG A 476 0.77 -95.78 41.60
N ALA A 477 2.10 -95.72 41.64
CA ALA A 477 2.86 -94.49 41.88
C ALA A 477 2.64 -93.45 40.76
N ASP A 478 2.64 -93.87 39.50
CA ASP A 478 2.37 -92.99 38.37
C ASP A 478 0.90 -92.53 38.34
N SER A 479 -0.07 -93.38 38.75
CA SER A 479 -1.47 -92.96 38.90
C SER A 479 -1.68 -91.89 39.98
N LEU A 480 -0.89 -91.94 41.05
CA LEU A 480 -0.91 -90.92 42.11
C LEU A 480 -0.30 -89.60 41.60
N LYS A 481 0.78 -89.66 40.81
CA LYS A 481 1.38 -88.47 40.17
C LYS A 481 0.44 -87.84 39.14
N VAL A 482 -0.30 -88.63 38.37
CA VAL A 482 -1.33 -88.10 37.45
C VAL A 482 -2.40 -87.34 38.23
N LYS A 483 -2.91 -87.89 39.35
CA LYS A 483 -3.86 -87.17 40.21
C LYS A 483 -3.29 -85.85 40.72
N GLU A 484 -2.07 -85.87 41.24
CA GLU A 484 -1.38 -84.66 41.73
C GLU A 484 -1.20 -83.60 40.62
N PHE A 485 -0.81 -84.00 39.41
CA PHE A 485 -0.67 -83.08 38.29
C PHE A 485 -2.01 -82.57 37.76
N THR A 486 -3.08 -83.39 37.77
CA THR A 486 -4.43 -82.94 37.39
C THR A 486 -5.00 -81.93 38.37
N GLU A 487 -4.74 -82.07 39.67
CA GLU A 487 -5.11 -81.07 40.69
C GLU A 487 -4.36 -79.75 40.44
N LYS A 488 -3.03 -79.80 40.24
CA LYS A 488 -2.22 -78.61 39.90
C LYS A 488 -2.70 -77.92 38.61
N LEU A 489 -3.08 -78.69 37.59
CA LEU A 489 -3.62 -78.16 36.33
C LEU A 489 -4.96 -77.45 36.56
N SER A 490 -5.83 -77.99 37.44
CA SER A 490 -7.10 -77.34 37.79
C SER A 490 -6.89 -76.01 38.54
N GLU A 491 -5.87 -75.92 39.41
CA GLU A 491 -5.51 -74.69 40.10
C GLU A 491 -4.92 -73.63 39.15
N LEU A 492 -4.11 -74.05 38.18
CA LEU A 492 -3.56 -73.16 37.16
C LEU A 492 -4.65 -72.59 36.26
N LYS A 493 -5.63 -73.40 35.84
CA LYS A 493 -6.78 -72.92 35.05
C LYS A 493 -7.61 -71.87 35.79
N LYS A 494 -7.86 -72.07 37.09
CA LYS A 494 -8.53 -71.04 37.93
C LYS A 494 -7.71 -69.75 38.01
N LYS A 495 -6.38 -69.84 38.12
CA LYS A 495 -5.50 -68.65 38.12
C LYS A 495 -5.53 -67.94 36.76
N GLN A 496 -5.52 -68.68 35.64
CA GLN A 496 -5.66 -68.12 34.30
C GLN A 496 -6.98 -67.36 34.13
N GLU A 497 -8.13 -67.96 34.47
CA GLU A 497 -9.44 -67.28 34.38
C GLU A 497 -9.45 -65.96 35.17
N THR A 498 -8.86 -65.94 36.37
CA THR A 498 -8.77 -64.70 37.17
C THR A 498 -7.86 -63.65 36.54
N LEU A 499 -6.78 -64.05 35.85
CA LEU A 499 -5.86 -63.13 35.18
C LEU A 499 -6.41 -62.66 33.82
N GLU A 500 -7.14 -63.49 33.09
CA GLU A 500 -7.85 -63.11 31.87
C GLU A 500 -8.94 -62.07 32.16
N SER A 501 -9.70 -62.25 33.24
CA SER A 501 -10.67 -61.24 33.71
C SER A 501 -9.98 -59.92 34.07
N LYS A 502 -8.82 -59.97 34.73
CA LYS A 502 -8.00 -58.77 35.02
C LYS A 502 -7.48 -58.12 33.74
N LEU A 503 -6.99 -58.90 32.78
CA LEU A 503 -6.49 -58.42 31.50
C LEU A 503 -7.59 -57.71 30.70
N GLY A 504 -8.81 -58.24 30.70
CA GLY A 504 -9.98 -57.59 30.10
C GLY A 504 -10.22 -56.19 30.69
N ARG A 505 -10.23 -56.09 32.03
CA ARG A 505 -10.39 -54.79 32.73
C ARG A 505 -9.27 -53.79 32.43
N VAL A 506 -8.03 -54.27 32.29
CA VAL A 506 -6.87 -53.43 31.94
C VAL A 506 -6.94 -52.95 30.48
N LYS A 507 -7.40 -53.80 29.55
CA LYS A 507 -7.64 -53.41 28.15
C LYS A 507 -8.69 -52.32 28.03
N ASP A 508 -9.83 -52.48 28.69
CA ASP A 508 -10.90 -51.47 28.68
C ASP A 508 -10.41 -50.14 29.27
N ALA A 509 -9.68 -50.20 30.40
CA ALA A 509 -9.10 -49.02 31.03
C ALA A 509 -8.02 -48.33 30.17
N ARG A 510 -7.28 -49.08 29.34
CA ARG A 510 -6.34 -48.51 28.35
C ARG A 510 -7.08 -47.70 27.28
N VAL A 511 -8.17 -48.25 26.74
CA VAL A 511 -9.01 -47.56 25.73
C VAL A 511 -9.60 -46.27 26.31
N TYR A 512 -10.13 -46.33 27.54
CA TYR A 512 -10.67 -45.13 28.20
C TYR A 512 -9.59 -44.09 28.49
N ARG A 513 -8.36 -44.48 28.85
CA ARG A 513 -7.23 -43.56 29.02
C ARG A 513 -6.94 -42.80 27.73
N THR A 514 -6.81 -43.50 26.61
CA THR A 514 -6.55 -42.87 25.31
C THR A 514 -7.68 -41.90 24.93
N GLN A 515 -8.95 -42.29 25.16
CA GLN A 515 -10.09 -41.41 24.93
C GLN A 515 -10.06 -40.13 25.77
N VAL A 516 -9.66 -40.21 27.04
CA VAL A 516 -9.50 -39.03 27.91
C VAL A 516 -8.35 -38.15 27.44
N GLU A 517 -7.21 -38.73 27.05
CA GLU A 517 -6.06 -37.98 26.53
C GLU A 517 -6.39 -37.25 25.22
N ASP A 518 -7.14 -37.87 24.33
CA ASP A 518 -7.56 -37.26 23.06
C ASP A 518 -8.57 -36.13 23.29
N LEU A 519 -9.56 -36.33 24.17
CA LEU A 519 -10.51 -35.27 24.56
C LEU A 519 -9.80 -34.10 25.26
N ASP A 520 -8.80 -34.37 26.11
CA ASP A 520 -8.00 -33.33 26.77
C ASP A 520 -7.16 -32.52 25.76
N LYS A 521 -6.60 -33.17 24.74
CA LYS A 521 -5.91 -32.48 23.63
C LYS A 521 -6.87 -31.63 22.81
N GLU A 522 -8.05 -32.15 22.47
CA GLU A 522 -9.09 -31.42 21.73
C GLU A 522 -9.54 -30.17 22.50
N ILE A 523 -9.86 -30.33 23.80
CA ILE A 523 -10.27 -29.21 24.67
C ILE A 523 -9.13 -28.17 24.79
N LYS A 524 -7.87 -28.59 24.92
CA LYS A 524 -6.73 -27.65 24.96
C LYS A 524 -6.59 -26.87 23.65
N SER A 525 -6.63 -27.56 22.51
CA SER A 525 -6.54 -26.92 21.18
C SER A 525 -7.67 -25.92 20.95
N LEU A 526 -8.91 -26.27 21.29
CA LEU A 526 -10.06 -25.37 21.17
C LEU A 526 -9.93 -24.15 22.10
N ASN A 527 -9.40 -24.32 23.32
CA ASN A 527 -9.15 -23.20 24.24
C ASN A 527 -8.07 -22.25 23.73
N GLU A 528 -6.99 -22.76 23.13
CA GLU A 528 -5.95 -21.94 22.49
C GLU A 528 -6.54 -21.12 21.32
N ARG A 529 -7.32 -21.77 20.45
CA ARG A 529 -8.03 -21.08 19.35
C ARG A 529 -8.96 -19.98 19.86
N ILE A 530 -9.76 -20.26 20.89
CA ILE A 530 -10.64 -19.25 21.51
C ILE A 530 -9.83 -18.07 22.06
N SER A 531 -8.68 -18.33 22.68
CA SER A 531 -7.78 -17.27 23.17
C SER A 531 -7.32 -16.37 22.03
N ASP A 532 -6.93 -16.92 20.90
CA ASP A 532 -6.47 -16.14 19.74
C ASP A 532 -7.60 -15.34 19.10
N HIS A 533 -8.79 -15.93 18.94
CA HIS A 533 -9.97 -15.21 18.45
C HIS A 533 -10.44 -14.09 19.41
N LYS A 534 -10.25 -14.26 20.73
CA LYS A 534 -10.52 -13.19 21.72
C LYS A 534 -9.55 -12.02 21.57
N LYS A 535 -8.26 -12.28 21.36
CA LYS A 535 -7.28 -11.21 21.07
C LYS A 535 -7.64 -10.46 19.80
N LEU A 536 -8.04 -11.19 18.75
CA LEU A 536 -8.51 -10.58 17.50
C LEU A 536 -9.75 -9.69 17.70
N LEU A 537 -10.68 -10.08 18.57
CA LEU A 537 -11.82 -9.24 18.95
C LEU A 537 -11.40 -7.96 19.69
N GLU A 538 -10.45 -8.04 20.62
CA GLU A 538 -9.91 -6.86 21.30
C GLU A 538 -9.23 -5.90 20.30
N GLU A 539 -8.50 -6.42 19.32
CA GLU A 539 -7.92 -5.62 18.23
C GLU A 539 -8.99 -4.93 17.37
N TYR A 540 -10.08 -5.62 17.04
CA TYR A 540 -11.18 -5.00 16.31
C TYR A 540 -11.94 -3.96 17.15
N GLN A 541 -12.13 -4.18 18.45
CA GLN A 541 -12.76 -3.23 19.37
C GLN A 541 -11.93 -1.94 19.50
N THR A 542 -10.64 -2.06 19.80
CA THR A 542 -9.74 -0.90 19.90
C THR A 542 -9.68 -0.13 18.58
N GLY A 543 -9.59 -0.83 17.45
CA GLY A 543 -9.66 -0.20 16.13
C GLY A 543 -11.00 0.48 15.83
N MET A 544 -12.12 0.02 16.40
CA MET A 544 -13.43 0.66 16.25
C MET A 544 -13.52 1.96 17.05
N GLU A 545 -13.03 1.95 18.29
CA GLU A 545 -12.98 3.15 19.15
C GLU A 545 -12.15 4.28 18.51
N ASP A 546 -10.99 3.94 17.95
CA ASP A 546 -10.13 4.90 17.24
C ASP A 546 -10.83 5.50 16.01
N ARG A 547 -11.52 4.67 15.23
CA ARG A 547 -12.28 5.12 14.05
C ARG A 547 -13.46 6.01 14.44
N GLU A 548 -14.19 5.68 15.49
CA GLU A 548 -15.26 6.53 16.01
C GLU A 548 -14.74 7.89 16.47
N LYS A 549 -13.58 7.90 17.15
CA LYS A 549 -12.95 9.13 17.59
C LYS A 549 -12.54 10.02 16.41
N GLN A 550 -11.88 9.45 15.41
CA GLN A 550 -11.53 10.15 14.17
C GLN A 550 -12.78 10.68 13.44
N LYS A 551 -13.85 9.89 13.38
CA LYS A 551 -15.13 10.32 12.77
C LYS A 551 -15.72 11.51 13.52
N LYS A 552 -15.74 11.49 14.86
CA LYS A 552 -16.22 12.61 15.69
C LYS A 552 -15.38 13.87 15.44
N GLU A 553 -14.06 13.76 15.38
CA GLU A 553 -13.17 14.88 15.08
C GLU A 553 -13.47 15.49 13.70
N LEU A 554 -13.60 14.66 12.66
CA LEU A 554 -13.96 15.12 11.31
C LEU A 554 -15.34 15.79 11.24
N LEU A 555 -16.34 15.28 11.98
CA LEU A 555 -17.66 15.88 12.06
C LEU A 555 -17.63 17.25 12.77
N THR A 556 -16.84 17.39 13.83
CA THR A 556 -16.66 18.69 14.49
C THR A 556 -16.00 19.71 13.57
N GLN A 557 -14.94 19.32 12.85
CA GLN A 557 -14.31 20.17 11.83
C GLN A 557 -15.28 20.54 10.72
N LYS A 558 -16.12 19.60 10.25
CA LYS A 558 -17.14 19.89 9.24
C LYS A 558 -18.12 20.96 9.73
N SER A 559 -18.62 20.84 10.96
CA SER A 559 -19.58 21.80 11.51
C SER A 559 -19.00 23.22 11.63
N SER A 560 -17.74 23.36 12.07
CA SER A 560 -17.09 24.68 12.18
C SER A 560 -16.81 25.30 10.81
N LEU A 561 -16.43 24.50 9.81
CA LEU A 561 -16.26 24.95 8.43
C LEU A 561 -17.59 25.36 7.78
N GLU A 562 -18.69 24.64 8.05
CA GLU A 562 -20.03 24.99 7.58
C GLU A 562 -20.53 26.32 8.16
N GLU A 563 -20.26 26.57 9.44
CA GLU A 563 -20.60 27.83 10.11
C GLU A 563 -19.79 29.01 9.52
N SER A 564 -18.48 28.82 9.36
CA SER A 564 -17.60 29.79 8.69
C SER A 564 -18.03 30.09 7.26
N MET A 565 -18.45 29.06 6.51
CA MET A 565 -18.99 29.22 5.15
C MET A 565 -20.30 30.01 5.11
N LYS A 566 -21.17 29.85 6.11
CA LYS A 566 -22.38 30.68 6.22
C LYS A 566 -22.04 32.14 6.46
N GLU A 567 -21.11 32.42 7.37
CA GLU A 567 -20.66 33.80 7.63
C GLU A 567 -20.06 34.45 6.38
N LEU A 568 -19.18 33.76 5.67
CA LEU A 568 -18.58 34.28 4.42
C LEU A 568 -19.62 34.53 3.34
N LYS A 569 -20.62 33.64 3.19
CA LYS A 569 -21.75 33.87 2.25
C LYS A 569 -22.55 35.12 2.60
N THR A 570 -22.82 35.37 3.88
CA THR A 570 -23.52 36.59 4.29
C THR A 570 -22.71 37.85 3.97
N LYS A 571 -21.40 37.86 4.27
CA LYS A 571 -20.49 38.96 3.91
C LYS A 571 -20.43 39.20 2.41
N LEU A 572 -20.39 38.13 1.61
CA LEU A 572 -20.36 38.22 0.15
C LEU A 572 -21.66 38.82 -0.41
N SER A 573 -22.83 38.48 0.15
CA SER A 573 -24.10 39.09 -0.24
C SER A 573 -24.15 40.59 0.06
N GLN A 574 -23.68 41.02 1.23
CA GLN A 574 -23.61 42.43 1.62
C GLN A 574 -22.64 43.22 0.73
N MET A 575 -21.49 42.62 0.36
CA MET A 575 -20.55 43.21 -0.59
C MET A 575 -21.11 43.32 -2.01
N GLN A 576 -21.91 42.36 -2.45
CA GLN A 576 -22.56 42.43 -3.76
C GLN A 576 -23.59 43.57 -3.82
N GLU A 577 -24.36 43.79 -2.77
CA GLU A 577 -25.27 44.93 -2.68
C GLU A 577 -24.53 46.27 -2.70
N SER A 578 -23.46 46.42 -1.91
CA SER A 578 -22.65 47.65 -1.89
C SER A 578 -21.90 47.91 -3.21
N MET A 579 -21.53 46.85 -3.93
CA MET A 579 -20.96 46.96 -5.27
C MET A 579 -21.98 47.52 -6.26
N LEU A 580 -23.22 47.04 -6.23
CA LEU A 580 -24.28 47.50 -7.12
C LEU A 580 -24.64 48.97 -6.88
N THR A 581 -24.70 49.40 -5.62
CA THR A 581 -24.94 50.81 -5.28
C THR A 581 -23.79 51.70 -5.76
N ALA A 582 -22.54 51.31 -5.47
CA ALA A 582 -21.36 52.06 -5.90
C ALA A 582 -21.20 52.12 -7.43
N GLN A 583 -21.57 51.06 -8.15
CA GLN A 583 -21.58 51.06 -9.62
C GLN A 583 -22.61 52.03 -10.20
N LYS A 584 -23.80 52.11 -9.58
CA LYS A 584 -24.84 53.04 -10.00
C LYS A 584 -24.40 54.49 -9.79
N GLU A 585 -23.89 54.81 -8.61
CA GLU A 585 -23.37 56.15 -8.29
C GLU A 585 -22.19 56.56 -9.19
N HIS A 586 -21.29 55.63 -9.50
CA HIS A 586 -20.19 55.88 -10.44
C HIS A 586 -20.68 56.19 -11.86
N LYS A 587 -21.72 55.47 -12.32
CA LYS A 587 -22.34 55.72 -13.63
C LYS A 587 -23.04 57.09 -13.69
N ASP A 588 -23.72 57.46 -12.62
CA ASP A 588 -24.40 58.76 -12.51
C ASP A 588 -23.38 59.92 -12.51
N LEU A 589 -22.25 59.77 -11.80
CA LEU A 589 -21.15 60.75 -11.79
C LEU A 589 -20.48 60.91 -13.17
N LEU A 590 -20.30 59.82 -13.93
CA LEU A 590 -19.78 59.89 -15.30
C LEU A 590 -20.71 60.68 -16.24
N GLY A 591 -22.03 60.50 -16.11
CA GLY A 591 -23.01 61.27 -16.86
C GLY A 591 -22.99 62.76 -16.51
N LEU A 592 -22.83 63.11 -15.23
CA LEU A 592 -22.70 64.51 -14.80
C LEU A 592 -21.39 65.15 -15.28
N LEU A 593 -20.29 64.40 -15.29
CA LEU A 593 -18.99 64.86 -15.78
C LEU A 593 -19.05 65.22 -17.27
N GLU A 594 -19.76 64.42 -18.08
CA GLU A 594 -19.92 64.64 -19.51
C GLU A 594 -20.67 65.96 -19.79
N ILE A 595 -21.77 66.20 -19.06
CA ILE A 595 -22.54 67.44 -19.13
C ILE A 595 -21.69 68.64 -18.67
N ALA A 596 -20.94 68.52 -17.57
CA ALA A 596 -20.09 69.61 -17.06
C ALA A 596 -18.98 70.00 -18.05
N LYS A 597 -18.35 69.02 -18.72
CA LYS A 597 -17.33 69.26 -19.76
C LYS A 597 -17.90 69.94 -21.00
N GLU A 598 -19.14 69.62 -21.37
CA GLU A 598 -19.84 70.26 -22.48
C GLU A 598 -20.27 71.70 -22.15
N VAL A 599 -20.67 71.97 -20.91
CA VAL A 599 -20.92 73.34 -20.40
C VAL A 599 -19.65 74.16 -20.44
N ARG A 600 -18.51 73.64 -19.95
CA ARG A 600 -17.22 74.35 -19.99
C ARG A 600 -16.84 74.73 -21.42
N LYS A 601 -16.96 73.80 -22.37
CA LYS A 601 -16.67 74.07 -23.79
C LYS A 601 -17.56 75.18 -24.36
N SER A 602 -18.86 75.12 -24.10
CA SER A 602 -19.82 76.10 -24.59
C SER A 602 -19.64 77.48 -23.94
N THR A 603 -19.26 77.51 -22.65
CA THR A 603 -18.99 78.76 -21.90
C THR A 603 -17.75 79.47 -22.45
N LEU A 604 -16.69 78.73 -22.78
CA LEU A 604 -15.49 79.29 -23.42
C LEU A 604 -15.78 79.85 -24.84
N GLU A 605 -16.71 79.26 -25.57
CA GLU A 605 -17.14 79.75 -26.89
C GLU A 605 -17.94 81.07 -26.77
N VAL A 606 -18.76 81.22 -25.72
CA VAL A 606 -19.46 82.47 -25.39
C VAL A 606 -18.48 83.53 -24.90
N GLU A 607 -17.57 83.23 -23.96
CA GLU A 607 -16.56 84.18 -23.46
C GLU A 607 -15.68 84.73 -24.58
N LYS A 608 -15.31 83.89 -25.57
CA LYS A 608 -14.58 84.33 -26.75
C LYS A 608 -15.40 85.27 -27.63
N SER A 609 -16.69 84.99 -27.82
CA SER A 609 -17.60 85.81 -28.61
C SER A 609 -17.95 87.14 -27.93
N VAL A 610 -18.09 87.13 -26.60
CA VAL A 610 -18.30 88.31 -25.73
C VAL A 610 -17.02 89.15 -25.65
N SER A 611 -15.84 88.54 -25.53
CA SER A 611 -14.55 89.26 -25.58
C SER A 611 -14.36 90.00 -26.91
N ASP A 612 -14.75 89.37 -28.03
CA ASP A 612 -14.69 90.01 -29.35
C ASP A 612 -15.72 91.13 -29.51
N MET A 613 -16.93 90.99 -28.97
CA MET A 613 -17.94 92.05 -28.95
C MET A 613 -17.55 93.22 -28.03
N ASN A 614 -17.05 92.95 -26.83
CA ASN A 614 -16.60 93.97 -25.89
C ASN A 614 -15.42 94.75 -26.48
N LYS A 615 -14.50 94.10 -27.19
CA LYS A 615 -13.42 94.80 -27.94
C LYS A 615 -13.95 95.67 -29.09
N MET A 616 -15.13 95.39 -29.65
CA MET A 616 -15.75 96.21 -30.69
C MET A 616 -16.64 97.33 -30.11
N GLU A 617 -17.37 97.06 -29.01
CA GLU A 617 -18.16 98.04 -28.27
C GLU A 617 -17.26 99.05 -27.54
N GLU A 618 -16.17 98.62 -26.88
CA GLU A 618 -15.12 99.50 -26.32
C GLU A 618 -14.46 100.38 -27.38
N ARG A 619 -14.38 99.90 -28.63
CA ARG A 619 -13.88 100.72 -29.76
C ARG A 619 -14.91 101.71 -30.28
N ILE A 620 -16.20 101.56 -29.98
CA ILE A 620 -17.25 102.51 -30.37
C ILE A 620 -17.53 103.51 -29.25
N THR A 621 -17.67 103.04 -28.01
CA THR A 621 -17.77 103.89 -26.82
C THR A 621 -16.49 104.67 -26.64
N GLY A 622 -15.32 104.04 -26.79
CA GLY A 622 -14.02 104.72 -26.78
C GLY A 622 -13.92 105.82 -27.83
N VAL A 623 -14.48 105.68 -29.03
CA VAL A 623 -14.40 106.74 -30.05
C VAL A 623 -15.43 107.86 -29.84
N ARG A 624 -16.60 107.58 -29.22
CA ARG A 624 -17.61 108.58 -28.83
C ARG A 624 -17.25 109.33 -27.54
N GLU A 625 -16.69 108.63 -26.56
CA GLU A 625 -16.16 109.18 -25.32
C GLU A 625 -14.85 109.92 -25.56
N MET A 626 -13.96 109.47 -26.45
CA MET A 626 -12.75 110.22 -26.82
C MET A 626 -13.07 111.66 -27.27
N ILE A 627 -14.16 111.88 -28.01
CA ILE A 627 -14.57 113.21 -28.46
C ILE A 627 -15.03 114.11 -27.29
N SER A 628 -15.67 113.54 -26.26
CA SER A 628 -16.15 114.22 -25.05
C SER A 628 -15.07 114.34 -23.96
N LEU A 629 -14.17 113.36 -23.86
CA LEU A 629 -13.04 113.28 -22.93
C LEU A 629 -11.82 114.07 -23.45
N PHE A 630 -11.64 114.34 -24.75
CA PHE A 630 -10.61 115.32 -25.17
C PHE A 630 -10.85 116.70 -24.55
N ASP A 631 -12.12 117.08 -24.38
CA ASP A 631 -12.50 118.38 -23.83
C ASP A 631 -12.55 118.39 -22.28
N GLY A 632 -12.78 117.25 -21.62
CA GLY A 632 -12.77 117.09 -20.15
C GLY A 632 -11.42 116.67 -19.53
N GLN A 633 -10.65 115.78 -20.18
CA GLN A 633 -9.40 115.21 -19.65
C GLN A 633 -8.24 116.21 -19.60
N ILE A 634 -8.26 117.27 -20.40
CA ILE A 634 -7.24 118.34 -20.29
C ILE A 634 -7.38 119.09 -18.96
N ALA A 635 -8.60 119.18 -18.42
CA ALA A 635 -8.91 119.90 -17.18
C ALA A 635 -8.75 119.02 -15.93
N GLU A 636 -9.17 117.75 -15.99
CA GLU A 636 -9.15 116.82 -14.87
C GLU A 636 -7.74 116.21 -14.60
N LYS A 637 -6.97 115.90 -15.65
CA LYS A 637 -5.61 115.31 -15.53
C LYS A 637 -4.58 116.24 -14.85
N LYS A 638 -4.87 117.54 -14.74
CA LYS A 638 -4.06 118.48 -13.95
C LYS A 638 -4.34 118.42 -12.44
N ALA A 639 -5.52 117.95 -12.02
CA ALA A 639 -5.92 117.85 -10.61
C ALA A 639 -5.50 116.49 -9.98
N ASP A 640 -5.52 115.40 -10.75
CA ASP A 640 -5.12 114.06 -10.26
C ASP A 640 -3.61 113.95 -9.96
N ALA A 641 -2.78 114.70 -10.69
CA ALA A 641 -1.34 114.72 -10.48
C ALA A 641 -0.93 115.32 -9.12
N THR A 642 -1.78 116.16 -8.52
CA THR A 642 -1.54 116.81 -7.23
C THR A 642 -1.95 115.96 -6.03
N GLU A 643 -2.92 115.04 -6.17
CA GLU A 643 -3.41 114.18 -5.07
C GLU A 643 -2.52 112.93 -4.87
N LEU A 644 -2.00 112.35 -5.96
CA LEU A 644 -1.10 111.18 -5.92
C LEU A 644 0.24 111.46 -5.21
N ASN A 645 0.73 112.72 -5.20
CA ASN A 645 1.93 113.12 -4.47
C ASN A 645 1.77 113.07 -2.95
N LYS A 646 0.53 113.07 -2.43
CA LYS A 646 0.24 113.09 -0.98
C LYS A 646 0.24 111.69 -0.35
N GLN A 647 0.00 110.65 -1.15
CA GLN A 647 -0.08 109.25 -0.69
C GLN A 647 1.26 108.51 -0.74
N MET A 648 2.30 109.08 -1.38
CA MET A 648 3.63 108.48 -1.53
C MET A 648 4.63 108.85 -0.41
N GLY A 649 4.21 109.54 0.65
CA GLY A 649 5.09 109.92 1.76
C GLY A 649 5.40 108.75 2.71
N ASP A 650 6.70 108.56 3.01
CA ASP A 650 7.33 107.68 4.02
C ASP A 650 7.34 106.15 3.82
N LEU A 651 7.51 105.66 2.58
CA LEU A 651 7.78 104.22 2.32
C LEU A 651 9.09 104.03 1.55
N ASP A 652 10.07 103.39 2.21
CA ASP A 652 11.41 103.08 1.68
C ASP A 652 11.44 101.69 1.02
N ILE A 653 11.40 101.64 -0.33
CA ILE A 653 11.31 100.40 -1.13
C ILE A 653 12.58 99.56 -1.01
N ASP A 654 13.74 100.20 -0.88
CA ASP A 654 15.04 99.53 -0.92
C ASP A 654 15.22 98.57 0.28
N GLU A 655 14.64 98.92 1.44
CA GLU A 655 14.66 98.07 2.63
C GLU A 655 13.80 96.80 2.45
N LEU A 656 12.65 96.92 1.80
CA LEU A 656 11.72 95.80 1.55
C LEU A 656 12.26 94.82 0.49
N GLU A 657 12.92 95.32 -0.56
CA GLU A 657 13.56 94.47 -1.57
C GLU A 657 14.76 93.70 -1.01
N SER A 658 15.52 94.30 -0.09
CA SER A 658 16.63 93.61 0.60
C SER A 658 16.15 92.44 1.47
N LYS A 659 15.03 92.61 2.19
CA LYS A 659 14.42 91.58 3.04
C LYS A 659 13.88 90.42 2.20
N LEU A 660 13.25 90.69 1.05
CA LEU A 660 12.76 89.67 0.15
C LEU A 660 13.90 88.77 -0.39
N LYS A 661 15.03 89.38 -0.78
CA LYS A 661 16.21 88.65 -1.26
C LYS A 661 16.81 87.73 -0.19
N ASN A 662 16.83 88.17 1.08
CA ASN A 662 17.31 87.36 2.19
C ASN A 662 16.42 86.13 2.45
N TYR A 663 15.09 86.28 2.35
CA TYR A 663 14.16 85.14 2.47
C TYR A 663 14.31 84.13 1.34
N GLU A 664 14.60 84.57 0.11
CA GLU A 664 14.84 83.67 -1.03
C GLU A 664 16.11 82.83 -0.88
N ILE A 665 17.19 83.43 -0.38
CA ILE A 665 18.44 82.71 -0.10
C ILE A 665 18.24 81.67 1.00
N ALA A 666 17.54 82.04 2.08
CA ALA A 666 17.22 81.14 3.18
C ALA A 666 16.36 79.94 2.72
N LEU A 667 15.33 80.18 1.90
CA LEU A 667 14.47 79.13 1.35
C LEU A 667 15.25 78.16 0.46
N LYS A 668 16.14 78.67 -0.39
CA LYS A 668 16.99 77.83 -1.24
C LYS A 668 17.86 76.90 -0.41
N ASN A 669 18.53 77.41 0.62
CA ASN A 669 19.41 76.62 1.48
C ASN A 669 18.63 75.52 2.25
N ILE A 670 17.47 75.87 2.84
CA ILE A 670 16.62 74.90 3.55
C ILE A 670 16.11 73.80 2.60
N THR A 671 15.69 74.17 1.39
CA THR A 671 15.18 73.20 0.40
C THR A 671 16.28 72.24 -0.08
N THR A 672 17.51 72.75 -0.23
CA THR A 672 18.66 71.91 -0.63
C THR A 672 19.00 70.90 0.46
N GLU A 673 18.96 71.30 1.73
CA GLU A 673 19.27 70.44 2.87
C GLU A 673 18.19 69.37 3.10
N ILE A 674 16.91 69.72 2.91
CA ILE A 674 15.80 68.75 2.87
C ILE A 674 16.03 67.71 1.78
N GLY A 675 16.45 68.12 0.58
CA GLY A 675 16.73 67.22 -0.53
C GLY A 675 17.81 66.18 -0.21
N LYS A 676 18.92 66.60 0.43
CA LYS A 676 20.01 65.69 0.87
C LYS A 676 19.53 64.68 1.91
N LEU A 677 18.82 65.15 2.95
CA LEU A 677 18.33 64.27 4.01
C LEU A 677 17.27 63.28 3.48
N THR A 678 16.46 63.71 2.52
CA THR A 678 15.46 62.83 1.87
C THR A 678 16.15 61.72 1.08
N THR A 679 17.21 62.03 0.32
CA THR A 679 17.98 61.01 -0.41
C THR A 679 18.73 60.05 0.53
N GLU A 680 19.30 60.55 1.63
CA GLU A 680 19.91 59.70 2.67
C GLU A 680 18.87 58.76 3.30
N ARG A 681 17.68 59.30 3.65
CA ARG A 681 16.57 58.51 4.19
C ARG A 681 16.13 57.42 3.22
N GLU A 682 15.90 57.75 1.94
CA GLU A 682 15.53 56.77 0.92
C GLU A 682 16.56 55.63 0.81
N GLY A 683 17.86 55.97 0.86
CA GLY A 683 18.95 54.99 0.88
C GLY A 683 18.90 54.06 2.09
N VAL A 684 18.72 54.61 3.29
CA VAL A 684 18.59 53.85 4.54
C VAL A 684 17.33 52.96 4.53
N THR A 685 16.21 53.47 4.01
CA THR A 685 14.95 52.74 3.92
C THR A 685 15.07 51.55 2.95
N LYS A 686 15.77 51.74 1.82
CA LYS A 686 16.06 50.66 0.86
C LYS A 686 16.93 49.56 1.47
N GLN A 687 17.96 49.92 2.24
CA GLN A 687 18.80 48.96 2.97
C GLN A 687 17.99 48.21 4.04
N ALA A 688 17.10 48.90 4.76
CA ALA A 688 16.21 48.26 5.72
C ALA A 688 15.30 47.23 5.05
N GLY A 689 14.73 47.56 3.88
CA GLY A 689 13.92 46.62 3.09
C GLY A 689 14.70 45.38 2.62
N MET A 690 15.99 45.53 2.27
CA MET A 690 16.86 44.38 1.92
C MET A 690 17.06 43.46 3.13
N VAL A 691 17.38 44.01 4.30
CA VAL A 691 17.57 43.23 5.53
C VAL A 691 16.26 42.57 6.00
N GLU A 692 15.11 43.23 5.80
CA GLU A 692 13.79 42.61 6.04
C GLU A 692 13.54 41.41 5.13
N SER A 693 13.95 41.48 3.86
CA SER A 693 13.85 40.34 2.95
C SER A 693 14.78 39.18 3.33
N GLU A 694 15.99 39.49 3.83
CA GLU A 694 16.91 38.49 4.39
C GLU A 694 16.33 37.82 5.64
N LEU A 695 15.69 38.57 6.54
CA LEU A 695 15.00 38.03 7.72
C LEU A 695 13.81 37.13 7.36
N LYS A 696 13.04 37.50 6.32
CA LYS A 696 11.97 36.63 5.81
C LYS A 696 12.53 35.34 5.24
N ARG A 697 13.60 35.42 4.44
CA ARG A 697 14.31 34.24 3.91
C ARG A 697 14.84 33.35 5.04
N LEU A 698 15.40 33.93 6.11
CA LEU A 698 15.85 33.20 7.29
C LEU A 698 14.70 32.38 7.92
N ASP A 699 13.54 33.01 8.12
CA ASP A 699 12.36 32.34 8.69
C ASP A 699 11.85 31.19 7.80
N GLU A 700 11.84 31.41 6.48
CA GLU A 700 11.50 30.37 5.50
C GLU A 700 12.49 29.20 5.51
N LEU A 701 13.80 29.48 5.59
CA LEU A 701 14.85 28.46 5.66
C LEU A 701 14.76 27.65 6.97
N LYS A 702 14.45 28.30 8.11
CA LYS A 702 14.23 27.59 9.38
C LYS A 702 13.04 26.65 9.32
N LYS A 703 11.91 27.10 8.77
CA LYS A 703 10.72 26.24 8.53
C LYS A 703 11.05 25.07 7.60
N LEU A 704 11.85 25.32 6.55
CA LEU A 704 12.30 24.26 5.65
C LEU A 704 13.17 23.24 6.38
N LEU A 705 14.04 23.69 7.29
CA LEU A 705 14.92 22.84 8.09
C LEU A 705 14.12 21.93 9.02
N ASP A 706 13.06 22.44 9.67
CA ASP A 706 12.13 21.63 10.47
C ASP A 706 11.44 20.54 9.62
N VAL A 707 10.95 20.90 8.44
CA VAL A 707 10.30 19.94 7.52
C VAL A 707 11.30 18.87 7.04
N LEU A 708 12.52 19.27 6.71
CA LEU A 708 13.58 18.35 6.31
C LEU A 708 14.00 17.44 7.48
N GLY A 709 14.05 17.97 8.71
CA GLY A 709 14.32 17.22 9.93
C GLY A 709 13.30 16.12 10.17
N ASN A 710 12.00 16.48 10.20
CA ASN A 710 10.91 15.51 10.33
C ASN A 710 10.94 14.44 9.23
N ARG A 711 11.26 14.84 7.99
CA ARG A 711 11.41 13.90 6.88
C ARG A 711 12.60 12.96 7.08
N ALA A 712 13.73 13.45 7.58
CA ALA A 712 14.90 12.62 7.85
C ALA A 712 14.62 11.61 8.97
N GLU A 713 13.92 12.01 10.03
CA GLU A 713 13.50 11.10 11.11
C GLU A 713 12.58 9.99 10.59
N TYR A 714 11.57 10.35 9.79
CA TYR A 714 10.70 9.36 9.14
C TYR A 714 11.49 8.40 8.25
N LEU A 715 12.41 8.91 7.43
CA LEU A 715 13.25 8.07 6.56
C LEU A 715 14.20 7.16 7.36
N ASN A 716 14.68 7.60 8.52
CA ASN A 716 15.48 6.76 9.42
C ASN A 716 14.64 5.61 9.98
N ALA A 717 13.43 5.89 10.48
CA ALA A 717 12.55 4.85 11.01
C ALA A 717 12.22 3.78 9.96
N VAL A 718 11.85 4.20 8.74
CA VAL A 718 11.58 3.28 7.64
C VAL A 718 12.82 2.49 7.21
N TYR A 719 14.01 3.10 7.29
CA TYR A 719 15.26 2.40 7.01
C TYR A 719 15.53 1.29 8.04
N GLU A 720 15.37 1.59 9.32
CA GLU A 720 15.52 0.63 10.42
C GLU A 720 14.50 -0.52 10.31
N ASP A 721 13.25 -0.22 9.96
CA ASP A 721 12.23 -1.25 9.71
C ASP A 721 12.62 -2.17 8.54
N ALA A 722 13.12 -1.60 7.44
CA ALA A 722 13.55 -2.38 6.28
C ALA A 722 14.77 -3.26 6.58
N GLU A 723 15.72 -2.73 7.37
CA GLU A 723 16.88 -3.50 7.87
C GLU A 723 16.46 -4.61 8.84
N GLY A 724 15.52 -4.32 9.74
CA GLY A 724 14.94 -5.28 10.66
C GLY A 724 14.25 -6.42 9.92
N LEU A 725 13.46 -6.11 8.90
CA LEU A 725 12.81 -7.11 8.04
C LEU A 725 13.82 -7.96 7.27
N GLU A 726 14.85 -7.34 6.67
CA GLU A 726 15.92 -8.06 5.96
C GLU A 726 16.64 -9.05 6.90
N ALA A 727 17.00 -8.61 8.10
CA ALA A 727 17.65 -9.44 9.12
C ALA A 727 16.72 -10.55 9.66
N MET A 728 15.43 -10.25 9.83
CA MET A 728 14.42 -11.21 10.28
C MET A 728 14.27 -12.33 9.25
N TYR A 729 14.08 -12.02 7.96
CA TYR A 729 13.98 -13.05 6.91
C TYR A 729 15.27 -13.87 6.78
N MET A 730 16.44 -13.25 6.93
CA MET A 730 17.72 -13.97 6.92
C MET A 730 17.81 -14.98 8.07
N ARG A 731 17.40 -14.58 9.28
CA ARG A 731 17.41 -15.45 10.46
C ARG A 731 16.40 -16.59 10.35
N VAL A 732 15.15 -16.26 10.01
CA VAL A 732 14.07 -17.24 9.85
C VAL A 732 14.44 -18.27 8.78
N ARG A 733 15.01 -17.84 7.65
CA ARG A 733 15.47 -18.75 6.60
C ARG A 733 16.56 -19.70 7.11
N ALA A 734 17.55 -19.19 7.84
CA ALA A 734 18.63 -20.01 8.38
C ALA A 734 18.12 -21.04 9.41
N GLU A 735 17.20 -20.62 10.28
CA GLU A 735 16.58 -21.48 11.29
C GLU A 735 15.71 -22.57 10.65
N LEU A 736 14.80 -22.19 9.73
CA LEU A 736 13.98 -23.14 9.00
C LEU A 736 14.82 -24.12 8.19
N ARG A 737 15.90 -23.66 7.56
CA ARG A 737 16.82 -24.55 6.85
C ARG A 737 17.48 -25.55 7.79
N SER A 738 18.00 -25.09 8.93
CA SER A 738 18.62 -25.98 9.91
C SER A 738 17.63 -27.03 10.42
N ASN A 739 16.40 -26.61 10.74
CA ASN A 739 15.34 -27.49 11.20
C ASN A 739 14.93 -28.49 10.11
N ASN A 740 14.74 -28.03 8.86
CA ASN A 740 14.37 -28.88 7.75
C ASN A 740 15.46 -29.90 7.40
N ILE A 741 16.74 -29.54 7.49
CA ILE A 741 17.86 -30.47 7.28
C ILE A 741 17.85 -31.55 8.37
N GLY A 742 17.68 -31.17 9.64
CA GLY A 742 17.59 -32.13 10.75
C GLY A 742 16.40 -33.08 10.60
N LEU A 743 15.23 -32.56 10.24
CA LEU A 743 14.05 -33.37 9.96
C LEU A 743 14.28 -34.29 8.75
N LEU A 744 14.82 -33.77 7.65
CA LEU A 744 15.09 -34.57 6.45
C LEU A 744 16.07 -35.70 6.75
N ASP A 745 17.16 -35.43 7.48
CA ASP A 745 18.14 -36.43 7.90
C ASP A 745 17.48 -37.54 8.75
N SER A 746 16.60 -37.15 9.69
CA SER A 746 15.85 -38.11 10.51
C SER A 746 14.89 -38.98 9.67
N LEU A 747 14.16 -38.38 8.74
CA LEU A 747 13.21 -39.08 7.86
C LEU A 747 13.91 -40.02 6.89
N ILE A 748 15.05 -39.58 6.31
CA ILE A 748 15.88 -40.42 5.46
C ILE A 748 16.32 -41.65 6.24
N ASN A 749 16.83 -41.48 7.46
CA ASN A 749 17.31 -42.60 8.27
C ASN A 749 16.19 -43.53 8.75
N GLU A 750 15.02 -42.99 9.09
CA GLU A 750 13.83 -43.78 9.46
C GLU A 750 13.38 -44.69 8.30
N ILE A 751 13.21 -44.11 7.10
CA ILE A 751 12.78 -44.85 5.91
C ILE A 751 13.90 -45.80 5.45
N PHE A 752 15.16 -45.37 5.51
CA PHE A 752 16.30 -46.21 5.13
C PHE A 752 16.43 -47.43 6.04
N ALA A 753 16.29 -47.27 7.36
CA ALA A 753 16.35 -48.39 8.31
C ALA A 753 15.20 -49.39 8.12
N PHE A 754 14.00 -48.90 7.78
CA PHE A 754 12.87 -49.77 7.46
C PHE A 754 13.10 -50.59 6.18
N MET A 755 13.71 -49.98 5.17
CA MET A 755 13.95 -50.59 3.85
C MET A 755 15.16 -51.53 3.84
N TYR A 756 16.25 -51.15 4.51
CA TYR A 756 17.51 -51.87 4.58
C TYR A 756 17.70 -52.57 5.92
N SER A 757 16.91 -53.61 6.17
CA SER A 757 17.10 -54.51 7.32
C SER A 757 18.25 -55.52 7.12
N ASN A 758 18.89 -55.55 5.95
CA ASN A 758 20.02 -56.44 5.62
C ASN A 758 21.40 -55.80 5.85
N ASN A 759 22.38 -56.64 6.16
CA ASN A 759 23.58 -56.33 6.95
C ASN A 759 24.68 -55.37 6.38
N ALA A 760 24.47 -54.64 5.28
CA ALA A 760 25.56 -53.89 4.62
C ALA A 760 25.77 -52.45 5.12
N TYR A 761 24.69 -51.70 5.37
CA TYR A 761 24.75 -50.26 5.69
C TYR A 761 24.22 -49.97 7.09
N SER A 762 24.69 -48.87 7.71
CA SER A 762 24.30 -48.45 9.05
C SER A 762 23.33 -47.27 9.04
N HIS A 763 23.72 -46.16 8.42
CA HIS A 763 22.95 -44.92 8.38
C HIS A 763 23.40 -44.02 7.23
N ILE A 764 22.61 -43.01 6.94
CA ILE A 764 22.90 -41.94 5.98
C ILE A 764 23.11 -40.65 6.76
N ARG A 765 24.07 -39.84 6.32
CA ARG A 765 24.27 -38.49 6.85
C ARG A 765 24.02 -37.47 5.77
N LEU A 766 23.16 -36.51 6.08
CA LEU A 766 22.95 -35.29 5.33
C LEU A 766 23.70 -34.14 6.03
N ASP A 767 24.57 -33.43 5.31
CA ASP A 767 25.23 -32.24 5.85
C ASP A 767 24.43 -30.94 5.59
N HIS A 768 24.95 -29.80 6.09
CA HIS A 768 24.30 -28.49 5.93
C HIS A 768 24.22 -27.99 4.48
N GLU A 769 24.96 -28.61 3.56
CA GLU A 769 24.98 -28.32 2.13
C GLU A 769 24.14 -29.34 1.32
N TYR A 770 23.40 -30.22 2.00
CA TYR A 770 22.65 -31.33 1.41
C TYR A 770 23.53 -32.37 0.68
N ASN A 771 24.80 -32.51 1.08
CA ASN A 771 25.63 -33.63 0.66
C ASN A 771 25.24 -34.88 1.44
N LEU A 772 25.09 -35.98 0.71
CA LEU A 772 24.68 -37.27 1.24
C LEU A 772 25.91 -38.16 1.33
N THR A 773 26.14 -38.75 2.50
CA THR A 773 27.17 -39.77 2.74
C THR A 773 26.51 -41.02 3.30
N VAL A 774 26.75 -42.17 2.69
CA VAL A 774 26.27 -43.46 3.20
C VAL A 774 27.36 -44.08 4.05
N PHE A 775 27.02 -44.62 5.21
CA PHE A 775 27.98 -45.32 6.07
C PHE A 775 27.71 -46.83 6.06
N GLU A 776 28.76 -47.60 5.81
CA GLU A 776 28.76 -49.05 6.00
C GLU A 776 28.72 -49.42 7.49
N LYS A 777 28.45 -50.68 7.84
CA LYS A 777 28.42 -51.13 9.26
C LYS A 777 29.77 -51.06 9.97
N ASP A 778 30.86 -51.04 9.21
CA ASP A 778 32.22 -50.85 9.71
C ASP A 778 32.58 -49.36 9.91
N GLY A 779 31.68 -48.44 9.56
CA GLY A 779 31.87 -47.00 9.68
C GLY A 779 32.54 -46.33 8.49
N THR A 780 32.78 -47.06 7.38
CA THR A 780 33.40 -46.50 6.18
C THR A 780 32.44 -45.54 5.46
N PRO A 781 32.83 -44.29 5.18
CA PRO A 781 32.02 -43.36 4.41
C PRO A 781 32.09 -43.67 2.91
N LEU A 782 30.93 -43.81 2.29
CA LEU A 782 30.78 -44.08 0.86
C LEU A 782 29.95 -42.97 0.21
N GLU A 783 30.41 -42.48 -0.94
CA GLU A 783 29.59 -41.60 -1.77
C GLU A 783 28.43 -42.39 -2.39
N PRO A 784 27.18 -41.88 -2.39
CA PRO A 784 26.02 -42.57 -2.94
C PRO A 784 26.15 -42.99 -4.42
N LYS A 785 27.10 -42.38 -5.16
CA LYS A 785 27.40 -42.73 -6.56
C LYS A 785 28.09 -44.09 -6.71
N LEU A 786 28.74 -44.58 -5.65
CA LEU A 786 29.49 -45.84 -5.63
C LEU A 786 28.62 -47.05 -5.26
N LEU A 787 27.34 -46.84 -4.95
CA LEU A 787 26.36 -47.90 -4.70
C LEU A 787 26.08 -48.72 -5.97
N SER A 788 25.67 -49.98 -5.80
CA SER A 788 25.21 -50.80 -6.94
C SER A 788 23.95 -50.22 -7.58
N GLY A 789 23.65 -50.57 -8.83
CA GLY A 789 22.51 -49.99 -9.57
C GLY A 789 21.16 -50.15 -8.87
N GLY A 790 20.90 -51.31 -8.26
CA GLY A 790 19.68 -51.57 -7.50
C GLY A 790 19.64 -50.84 -6.16
N GLU A 791 20.76 -50.77 -5.45
CA GLU A 791 20.85 -50.04 -4.18
C GLU A 791 20.72 -48.53 -4.36
N ARG A 792 21.32 -48.01 -5.43
CA ARG A 792 21.20 -46.61 -5.81
C ARG A 792 19.76 -46.25 -6.15
N ALA A 793 19.04 -47.13 -6.84
CA ALA A 793 17.63 -46.94 -7.16
C ALA A 793 16.75 -46.85 -5.89
N ILE A 794 16.94 -47.77 -4.93
CA ILE A 794 16.20 -47.74 -3.65
C ILE A 794 16.59 -46.51 -2.83
N PHE A 795 17.87 -46.17 -2.75
CA PHE A 795 18.31 -44.98 -2.04
C PHE A 795 17.65 -43.70 -2.60
N ASN A 796 17.56 -43.55 -3.93
CA ASN A 796 16.87 -42.41 -4.53
C ASN A 796 15.37 -42.41 -4.22
N LEU A 797 14.73 -43.58 -4.17
CA LEU A 797 13.33 -43.71 -3.76
C LEU A 797 13.14 -43.31 -2.30
N VAL A 798 14.03 -43.75 -1.40
CA VAL A 798 14.04 -43.37 0.03
C VAL A 798 14.18 -41.86 0.19
N LEU A 799 15.15 -41.25 -0.51
CA LEU A 799 15.36 -39.80 -0.48
C LEU A 799 14.11 -39.05 -0.97
N ARG A 800 13.50 -39.49 -2.07
CA ARG A 800 12.27 -38.90 -2.59
C ARG A 800 11.12 -39.03 -1.61
N CYS A 801 10.96 -40.19 -0.97
CA CYS A 801 9.92 -40.40 0.04
C CYS A 801 10.14 -39.52 1.27
N ALA A 802 11.38 -39.37 1.71
CA ALA A 802 11.73 -38.49 2.82
C ALA A 802 11.44 -37.01 2.50
N ILE A 803 11.81 -36.55 1.30
CA ILE A 803 11.48 -35.19 0.82
C ILE A 803 9.96 -35.03 0.72
N TYR A 804 9.27 -36.02 0.17
CA TYR A 804 7.83 -36.01 -0.02
C TYR A 804 7.07 -36.00 1.33
N ARG A 805 7.57 -36.72 2.35
CA ARG A 805 7.06 -36.67 3.72
C ARG A 805 7.39 -35.35 4.42
N LEU A 806 8.56 -34.76 4.18
CA LEU A 806 8.88 -33.44 4.70
C LEU A 806 7.94 -32.36 4.12
N LEU A 807 7.60 -32.48 2.83
CA LEU A 807 6.62 -31.64 2.16
C LEU A 807 5.22 -31.80 2.78
N SER A 808 4.83 -33.03 3.15
CA SER A 808 3.54 -33.25 3.81
C SER A 808 3.44 -32.58 5.18
N MET A 809 4.51 -32.66 5.98
CA MET A 809 4.56 -32.01 7.28
C MET A 809 4.49 -30.48 7.17
N GLY A 810 5.13 -29.88 6.17
CA GLY A 810 5.10 -28.44 5.92
C GLY A 810 3.77 -27.91 5.33
N MET A 811 2.91 -28.78 4.81
CA MET A 811 1.65 -28.42 4.14
C MET A 811 0.40 -28.65 5.03
N SER A 812 0.58 -28.72 6.35
CA SER A 812 -0.45 -28.99 7.39
C SER A 812 -1.52 -27.89 7.57
N GLY A 813 -1.98 -27.24 6.50
CA GLY A 813 -3.24 -26.51 6.48
C GLY A 813 -4.38 -27.49 6.17
N GLU A 814 -5.45 -27.47 6.98
CA GLU A 814 -6.66 -28.29 6.77
C GLU A 814 -7.13 -28.20 5.31
N GLY A 815 -7.05 -29.32 4.59
CA GLY A 815 -7.56 -29.47 3.22
C GLY A 815 -6.54 -29.78 2.12
N SER A 816 -5.23 -29.61 2.32
CA SER A 816 -4.25 -29.89 1.26
C SER A 816 -3.79 -31.37 1.27
N GLY A 817 -4.54 -32.23 0.58
CA GLY A 817 -4.07 -33.61 0.32
C GLY A 817 -2.76 -33.59 -0.48
N LEU A 818 -1.87 -34.55 -0.21
CA LEU A 818 -0.59 -34.69 -0.93
C LEU A 818 -0.81 -34.86 -2.45
N PRO A 819 0.11 -34.37 -3.32
CA PRO A 819 -0.01 -34.62 -4.76
C PRO A 819 0.12 -36.11 -5.07
N PRO A 820 -0.42 -36.66 -6.17
CA PRO A 820 -0.27 -38.10 -6.43
C PRO A 820 1.21 -38.48 -6.55
N LEU A 821 1.61 -39.70 -6.20
CA LEU A 821 2.97 -40.19 -6.44
C LEU A 821 2.99 -41.02 -7.73
N ILE A 822 3.76 -40.59 -8.73
CA ILE A 822 3.77 -41.20 -10.06
C ILE A 822 5.14 -41.84 -10.34
N MET A 823 5.15 -43.14 -10.66
CA MET A 823 6.37 -43.90 -10.95
C MET A 823 6.27 -44.60 -12.32
N ASP A 824 7.14 -44.24 -13.25
CA ASP A 824 7.21 -44.83 -14.58
C ASP A 824 8.32 -45.89 -14.67
N GLU A 825 7.92 -47.16 -14.67
CA GLU A 825 8.78 -48.34 -14.66
C GLU A 825 9.89 -48.32 -13.60
N PRO A 826 9.55 -48.20 -12.30
CA PRO A 826 10.53 -48.14 -11.22
C PRO A 826 11.34 -49.44 -11.03
N THR A 827 10.93 -50.55 -11.64
CA THR A 827 11.53 -51.88 -11.46
C THR A 827 12.66 -52.24 -12.44
N VAL A 828 12.93 -51.41 -13.46
CA VAL A 828 13.88 -51.74 -14.55
C VAL A 828 15.31 -52.05 -14.05
N PHE A 829 15.71 -51.49 -12.90
CA PHE A 829 17.02 -51.68 -12.29
C PHE A 829 16.97 -52.44 -10.97
N LEU A 830 15.82 -53.01 -10.61
CA LEU A 830 15.59 -53.70 -9.35
C LEU A 830 15.60 -55.22 -9.56
N ASP A 831 16.23 -55.94 -8.63
CA ASP A 831 16.09 -57.39 -8.56
C ASP A 831 14.81 -57.77 -7.81
N ARG A 832 14.46 -59.06 -7.78
CA ARG A 832 13.23 -59.52 -7.12
C ARG A 832 13.14 -59.14 -5.64
N GLY A 833 14.28 -59.05 -4.93
CA GLY A 833 14.32 -58.65 -3.53
C GLY A 833 14.03 -57.15 -3.36
N HIS A 834 14.63 -56.33 -4.22
CA HIS A 834 14.42 -54.89 -4.24
C HIS A 834 13.00 -54.50 -4.72
N VAL A 835 12.36 -55.29 -5.59
CA VAL A 835 10.94 -55.08 -5.96
C VAL A 835 10.02 -55.27 -4.75
N GLN A 836 10.27 -56.25 -3.88
CA GLN A 836 9.51 -56.42 -2.64
C GLN A 836 9.69 -55.24 -1.68
N GLN A 837 10.89 -54.66 -1.63
CA GLN A 837 11.14 -53.45 -0.84
C GLN A 837 10.36 -52.26 -1.41
N LEU A 838 10.31 -52.09 -2.73
CA LEU A 838 9.51 -51.05 -3.37
C LEU A 838 8.02 -51.16 -2.99
N ILE A 839 7.45 -52.37 -2.95
CA ILE A 839 6.06 -52.59 -2.51
C ILE A 839 5.87 -52.11 -1.06
N LYS A 840 6.78 -52.49 -0.16
CA LYS A 840 6.73 -52.03 1.25
C LYS A 840 6.81 -50.51 1.38
N LEU A 841 7.58 -49.85 0.51
CA LEU A 841 7.67 -48.39 0.46
C LEU A 841 6.36 -47.77 -0.04
N ILE A 842 5.71 -48.36 -1.04
CA ILE A 842 4.40 -47.92 -1.52
C ILE A 842 3.36 -48.04 -0.40
N ASP A 843 3.35 -49.15 0.34
CA ASP A 843 2.46 -49.36 1.50
C ASP A 843 2.73 -48.33 2.60
N MET A 844 4.00 -48.09 2.94
CA MET A 844 4.37 -47.05 3.91
C MET A 844 3.88 -45.67 3.49
N MET A 845 4.02 -45.31 2.20
CA MET A 845 3.57 -44.02 1.70
C MET A 845 2.04 -43.89 1.76
N ARG A 846 1.31 -44.98 1.55
CA ARG A 846 -0.14 -45.03 1.74
C ARG A 846 -0.52 -44.79 3.21
N ASP A 847 0.15 -45.45 4.15
CA ASP A 847 -0.08 -45.26 5.60
C ASP A 847 0.23 -43.83 6.06
N ILE A 848 1.18 -43.15 5.42
CA ILE A 848 1.55 -41.75 5.69
C ILE A 848 0.52 -40.76 5.11
N GLY A 849 -0.45 -41.21 4.31
CA GLY A 849 -1.55 -40.38 3.79
C GLY A 849 -1.40 -39.97 2.33
N VAL A 850 -0.59 -40.68 1.52
CA VAL A 850 -0.62 -40.52 0.06
C VAL A 850 -1.87 -41.18 -0.51
N GLY A 851 -2.89 -40.37 -0.80
CA GLY A 851 -4.19 -40.85 -1.26
C GLY A 851 -4.21 -41.43 -2.68
N GLN A 852 -3.20 -41.17 -3.52
CA GLN A 852 -3.15 -41.68 -4.89
C GLN A 852 -1.71 -41.97 -5.33
N ILE A 853 -1.45 -43.21 -5.77
CA ILE A 853 -0.16 -43.66 -6.28
C ILE A 853 -0.38 -44.30 -7.67
N LEU A 854 0.30 -43.78 -8.70
CA LEU A 854 0.21 -44.25 -10.08
C LEU A 854 1.53 -44.92 -10.47
N VAL A 855 1.51 -46.23 -10.77
CA VAL A 855 2.72 -46.97 -11.13
C VAL A 855 2.56 -47.59 -12.51
N VAL A 856 3.46 -47.30 -13.44
CA VAL A 856 3.59 -48.05 -14.69
C VAL A 856 4.58 -49.18 -14.46
N SER A 857 4.16 -50.43 -14.64
CA SER A 857 5.05 -51.59 -14.48
C SER A 857 4.55 -52.78 -15.29
N HIS A 858 5.47 -53.70 -15.59
CA HIS A 858 5.17 -55.02 -16.14
C HIS A 858 5.45 -56.15 -15.13
N ASP A 859 5.87 -55.81 -13.91
CA ASP A 859 6.16 -56.78 -12.86
C ASP A 859 4.88 -57.32 -12.23
N GLU A 860 4.72 -58.64 -12.24
CA GLU A 860 3.52 -59.32 -11.71
C GLU A 860 3.30 -59.03 -10.22
N SER A 861 4.37 -58.90 -9.42
CA SER A 861 4.28 -58.66 -7.97
C SER A 861 3.65 -57.31 -7.66
N LEU A 862 3.92 -56.28 -8.48
CA LEU A 862 3.32 -54.95 -8.33
C LEU A 862 1.87 -54.92 -8.83
N ILE A 863 1.57 -55.68 -9.89
CA ILE A 863 0.21 -55.79 -10.43
C ILE A 863 -0.71 -56.47 -9.41
N ASP A 864 -0.23 -57.52 -8.74
CA ASP A 864 -1.00 -58.26 -7.74
C ASP A 864 -1.23 -57.46 -6.44
N SER A 865 -0.37 -56.49 -6.13
CA SER A 865 -0.50 -55.62 -4.95
C SER A 865 -1.34 -54.35 -5.19
N ALA A 866 -1.81 -54.11 -6.41
CA ALA A 866 -2.51 -52.88 -6.78
C ALA A 866 -3.99 -52.89 -6.36
N ASP A 867 -4.53 -51.72 -5.99
CA ASP A 867 -5.97 -51.56 -5.75
C ASP A 867 -6.75 -51.50 -7.08
N ASN A 868 -6.16 -50.86 -8.10
CA ASN A 868 -6.73 -50.72 -9.45
C ASN A 868 -5.71 -51.10 -10.52
N VAL A 869 -6.13 -51.83 -11.56
CA VAL A 869 -5.23 -52.24 -12.67
C VAL A 869 -5.79 -51.81 -14.01
N PHE A 870 -4.99 -51.05 -14.76
CA PHE A 870 -5.27 -50.70 -16.16
C PHE A 870 -4.32 -51.44 -17.08
N THR A 871 -4.86 -52.15 -18.06
CA THR A 871 -4.06 -52.85 -19.08
C THR A 871 -4.08 -52.07 -20.39
N VAL A 872 -2.90 -51.73 -20.89
CA VAL A 872 -2.69 -51.02 -22.16
C VAL A 872 -2.34 -52.02 -23.24
N GLU A 873 -3.20 -52.10 -24.25
CA GLU A 873 -2.99 -52.89 -25.45
C GLU A 873 -2.80 -51.97 -26.64
N LYS A 874 -1.96 -52.42 -27.58
CA LYS A 874 -1.68 -51.68 -28.81
C LYS A 874 -2.08 -52.50 -30.00
N ASP A 875 -2.97 -51.95 -30.81
CA ASP A 875 -3.36 -52.56 -32.08
C ASP A 875 -2.19 -52.46 -33.07
N PRO A 876 -1.63 -53.59 -33.53
CA PRO A 876 -0.51 -53.61 -34.47
C PRO A 876 -0.85 -53.04 -35.85
N ILE A 877 -2.13 -52.93 -36.22
CA ILE A 877 -2.58 -52.46 -37.53
C ILE A 877 -2.76 -50.93 -37.53
N SER A 878 -3.56 -50.41 -36.59
CA SER A 878 -3.81 -48.96 -36.47
C SER A 878 -2.70 -48.21 -35.75
N ASN A 879 -1.76 -48.95 -35.12
CA ASN A 879 -0.73 -48.44 -34.22
C ASN A 879 -1.32 -47.60 -33.07
N SER A 880 -2.61 -47.82 -32.77
CA SER A 880 -3.36 -47.13 -31.74
C SER A 880 -3.35 -47.91 -30.42
N SER A 881 -3.31 -47.20 -29.31
CA SER A 881 -3.36 -47.77 -27.97
C SER A 881 -4.76 -47.64 -27.37
N THR A 882 -5.23 -48.69 -26.71
CA THR A 882 -6.48 -48.73 -25.94
C THR A 882 -6.20 -49.20 -24.52
N ILE A 883 -6.96 -48.69 -23.55
CA ILE A 883 -6.82 -49.05 -22.13
C ILE A 883 -8.12 -49.70 -21.67
N TYR A 884 -8.00 -50.80 -20.93
CA TYR A 884 -9.12 -51.48 -20.27
C TYR A 884 -8.83 -51.63 -18.77
N ALA A 885 -9.85 -51.41 -17.94
CA ALA A 885 -9.78 -51.72 -16.50
C ALA A 885 -9.94 -53.23 -16.29
N LYS A 886 -9.13 -53.80 -15.39
CA LYS A 886 -9.16 -55.23 -15.06
C LYS A 886 -9.91 -55.48 -13.75
#